data_AF-A0A2H1HZ23-F1
#
_entry.id   AF-A0A2H1HZ23-F1
#
_cell.length_a   1.000
_cell.length_b   1.000
_cell.length_c   1.000
_cell.angle_alpha   90.00
_cell.angle_beta   90.00
_cell.angle_gamma   90.00
#
_symmetry.space_group_name_H-M   'P 1'
#
loop_
_entity.id
_entity.type
_entity.pdbx_description
1 polymer ?
#
loop_
_entity_poly.entity_id
_entity_poly.type
_entity_poly.pdbx_seq_one_letter_code
_entity_poly.pdbx_strand_id
1 'polypeptide(L)'
;MTVSKTASSCAALSLVAAIGLTLPATPAAAAEDPHISEIGYTLDTDFIEIAAEPGTDVSGWTFGSVTRGGSVQAEENTTTVPVGTTVGDSGALAVEVPITNSVKSGSAADGDYGSSAYAIDDDGTLVSFAQIGGVVGGKGVTGKANTNTPEAVVGEDAEPTGATAAGGQSIQLVNGTWSSAAPTPDALPGDGGGDDPAPEDVTPIADIQGTGEESPLAGTTVKTQGVVTAAYPTGGLNGYHVQTPGTGGAEDETPGASDGVFVYSPDSVNDISIGDHLELTGAVSEHYGQTQISVSNTGMTVLDEPAEAVKPIEDALPTEAAAREALEGMLLQPSGEMTVTDNYNTNTYGEVVLATGEGTLPQPTDVARPDSDEAKAVEAENLEREVVLDDGATVNYLQNDKDVPLPYVSNDAPVRVGASATMTSPVVLGFDHEKWRFQPTTRLTGDNADAIQPASFSDTRTEAPEAVGGQVSMASFNVLNYFTTTGDQLSGCDYYEDRGGNPITVRGGCDARGAANAESLKRQETKIVSAINKLDTSVVSLMEIENSAAFDKDRDDALETLVERLNEAAGTDKWDFVPSPADVPADEDVIRTALIYQPAEVAPQKDSTILDDEAAFSNAREPLSQAFAPKDEFGEADTDKTFVTISNHFKSKGSGSGPGNEDSGDGQGASNADRVKQATSLVDFAGEQKEAADSDFVYLLGDFNAYTQEDPMQVFYEAGFKDVASEKTDKSTYVFKSRTGSLDHVLALDSSGGSGAQAELPSSSFDAITGADVWNINSVEALALEYSRFNYNAGDFYAPDQFRASDHDPVVVGLFEPEDTDGTEEAGVDGGEAEADGTEADAEAGAGANSDASVSADSDSSDTADSSSNADAVNADAASDSASSDSSSGSNSSSTAGADAGGSSDSAAGSGGSEDDAGSDSNAGGDLPRTGVDPTLMMSIAAGLLVIGASIVVIVRRRKLGGRS
;
A
#
# COMPACT_ATOMS: atom_id res chain seq x y z
N MET A 1 79.44 58.99 5.78
CA MET A 1 80.15 57.71 5.90
C MET A 1 79.28 56.66 5.23
N THR A 2 79.75 56.17 4.08
CA THR A 2 79.79 54.74 3.64
C THR A 2 78.68 53.81 4.16
N VAL A 3 77.91 53.02 3.39
CA VAL A 3 78.06 52.36 2.05
C VAL A 3 76.62 51.97 1.61
N SER A 4 76.05 52.48 0.51
CA SER A 4 76.08 51.98 -0.89
C SER A 4 75.48 50.60 -1.16
N LYS A 5 74.43 50.55 -2.01
CA LYS A 5 74.44 49.97 -3.38
C LYS A 5 73.01 49.97 -3.97
N THR A 6 72.69 50.91 -4.89
CA THR A 6 72.64 50.78 -6.37
C THR A 6 71.46 49.94 -6.88
N ALA A 7 70.69 50.30 -7.92
CA ALA A 7 70.69 51.46 -8.82
C ALA A 7 69.45 51.39 -9.76
N SER A 8 69.06 52.58 -10.26
CA SER A 8 68.50 52.90 -11.60
C SER A 8 67.22 52.22 -12.10
N SER A 9 66.36 52.85 -12.92
CA SER A 9 66.17 54.23 -13.40
C SER A 9 64.87 54.24 -14.21
N CYS A 10 64.11 55.34 -14.08
CA CYS A 10 63.18 56.00 -15.01
C CYS A 10 62.42 55.21 -16.10
N ALA A 11 61.08 55.37 -16.12
CA ALA A 11 60.36 56.15 -17.14
C ALA A 11 58.86 56.27 -16.79
N ALA A 12 58.29 57.44 -17.04
CA ALA A 12 56.88 57.78 -16.83
C ALA A 12 56.05 57.53 -18.11
N LEU A 13 54.75 57.23 -17.97
CA LEU A 13 53.64 57.93 -18.64
C LEU A 13 52.25 57.48 -18.12
N SER A 14 51.58 58.42 -17.46
CA SER A 14 50.16 58.81 -17.47
C SER A 14 49.01 57.79 -17.68
N LEU A 15 48.08 57.72 -16.71
CA LEU A 15 46.63 57.80 -16.98
C LEU A 15 45.87 58.38 -15.77
N VAL A 16 44.85 59.18 -16.09
CA VAL A 16 44.04 60.04 -15.21
C VAL A 16 43.07 59.21 -14.38
N ALA A 17 43.09 59.35 -13.05
CA ALA A 17 42.06 58.82 -12.16
C ALA A 17 40.99 59.89 -11.88
N ALA A 18 39.74 59.56 -12.17
CA ALA A 18 38.57 60.37 -11.83
C ALA A 18 38.28 60.26 -10.32
N ILE A 19 37.91 61.39 -9.74
CA ILE A 19 37.58 61.58 -8.32
C ILE A 19 36.16 61.06 -8.09
N GLY A 20 36.03 59.94 -7.37
CA GLY A 20 34.78 59.49 -6.76
C GLY A 20 34.68 60.01 -5.34
N LEU A 21 33.69 60.86 -5.07
CA LEU A 21 33.30 61.21 -3.70
C LEU A 21 32.74 59.95 -3.02
N THR A 22 33.41 59.48 -1.96
CA THR A 22 32.86 58.52 -1.01
C THR A 22 31.84 59.22 -0.13
N LEU A 23 30.56 58.89 -0.27
CA LEU A 23 29.57 59.09 0.79
C LEU A 23 29.90 58.15 1.96
N PRO A 24 29.64 58.53 3.22
CA PRO A 24 29.91 57.67 4.36
C PRO A 24 29.00 56.44 4.27
N ALA A 25 29.61 55.26 4.38
CA ALA A 25 28.89 54.02 4.63
C ALA A 25 27.98 54.22 5.85
N THR A 26 26.72 53.86 5.69
CA THR A 26 25.82 53.56 6.80
C THR A 26 26.50 52.52 7.70
N PRO A 27 26.38 52.63 9.03
CA PRO A 27 26.94 51.61 9.92
C PRO A 27 26.28 50.27 9.60
N ALA A 28 27.08 49.21 9.53
CA ALA A 28 26.60 47.83 9.52
C ALA A 28 25.58 47.66 10.66
N ALA A 29 24.44 47.04 10.33
CA ALA A 29 23.54 46.53 11.36
C ALA A 29 24.36 45.64 12.31
N ALA A 30 24.07 45.72 13.61
CA ALA A 30 24.71 44.84 14.58
C ALA A 30 24.38 43.38 14.23
N ALA A 31 25.31 42.46 14.47
CA ALA A 31 25.05 41.03 14.47
C ALA A 31 23.82 40.76 15.33
N GLU A 32 22.74 40.23 14.75
CA GLU A 32 21.61 39.75 15.55
C GLU A 32 21.98 38.37 16.09
N ASP A 33 21.73 38.16 17.38
CA ASP A 33 21.90 36.84 17.99
C ASP A 33 20.91 35.86 17.33
N PRO A 34 21.29 34.58 17.11
CA PRO A 34 20.41 33.61 16.50
C PRO A 34 19.07 33.50 17.25
N HIS A 35 17.96 33.52 16.52
CA HIS A 35 16.63 33.45 17.11
C HIS A 35 15.62 32.86 16.13
N ILE A 36 14.51 32.33 16.63
CA ILE A 36 13.43 31.84 15.76
C ILE A 36 12.76 33.04 15.08
N SER A 37 12.80 33.07 13.74
CA SER A 37 12.22 34.13 12.91
C SER A 37 10.83 33.77 12.39
N GLU A 38 10.56 32.49 12.15
CA GLU A 38 9.28 32.02 11.60
C GLU A 38 8.88 30.66 12.17
N ILE A 39 7.57 30.46 12.36
CA ILE A 39 6.98 29.19 12.81
C ILE A 39 5.80 28.84 11.90
N GLY A 40 5.94 27.78 11.11
CA GLY A 40 4.90 27.19 10.28
C GLY A 40 4.27 25.99 10.99
N TYR A 41 2.97 26.04 11.29
CA TYR A 41 2.26 25.01 12.08
C TYR A 41 0.83 24.71 11.59
N THR A 42 0.42 25.35 10.49
CA THR A 42 -0.90 25.17 9.83
C THR A 42 -0.69 25.04 8.32
N LEU A 43 0.45 24.47 7.96
CA LEU A 43 0.92 24.24 6.60
C LEU A 43 0.92 22.73 6.35
N ASP A 44 1.10 22.34 5.10
CA ASP A 44 1.24 20.93 4.75
C ASP A 44 2.56 20.35 5.30
N THR A 45 3.56 21.22 5.51
CA THR A 45 4.82 20.92 6.21
C THR A 45 5.07 21.92 7.34
N ASP A 46 5.18 21.42 8.57
CA ASP A 46 5.55 22.22 9.73
C ASP A 46 7.06 22.50 9.76
N PHE A 47 7.45 23.74 10.07
CA PHE A 47 8.85 24.12 10.20
C PHE A 47 9.09 25.19 11.26
N ILE A 48 10.34 25.22 11.74
CA ILE A 48 10.88 26.26 12.60
C ILE A 48 12.04 26.91 11.85
N GLU A 49 11.98 28.22 11.64
CA GLU A 49 13.05 28.96 10.98
C GLU A 49 13.94 29.67 12.00
N ILE A 50 15.26 29.55 11.83
CA ILE A 50 16.26 30.31 12.57
C ILE A 50 16.81 31.45 11.71
N ALA A 51 16.77 32.67 12.23
CA ALA A 51 17.55 33.80 11.70
C ALA A 51 18.92 33.85 12.37
N ALA A 52 19.99 33.96 11.57
CA ALA A 52 21.36 34.16 12.05
C ALA A 52 22.22 34.86 10.97
N GLU A 53 23.48 35.18 11.29
CA GLU A 53 24.40 35.70 10.27
C GLU A 53 24.61 34.65 9.15
N PRO A 54 24.62 35.05 7.86
CA PRO A 54 24.98 34.15 6.77
C PRO A 54 26.31 33.44 7.02
N GLY A 55 26.31 32.12 6.86
CA GLY A 55 27.45 31.26 7.16
C GLY A 55 27.59 30.86 8.64
N THR A 56 26.64 31.22 9.52
CA THR A 56 26.56 30.64 10.86
C THR A 56 26.42 29.13 10.75
N ASP A 57 27.35 28.41 11.36
CA ASP A 57 27.31 26.94 11.46
C ASP A 57 26.26 26.52 12.49
N VAL A 58 25.26 25.78 12.04
CA VAL A 58 24.17 25.25 12.86
C VAL A 58 24.20 23.72 12.90
N SER A 59 25.33 23.12 12.51
CA SER A 59 25.56 21.68 12.60
C SER A 59 25.30 21.16 14.00
N GLY A 60 24.46 20.13 14.13
CA GLY A 60 24.17 19.52 15.43
C GLY A 60 23.20 20.32 16.31
N TRP A 61 22.69 21.45 15.84
CA TRP A 61 21.61 22.16 16.53
C TRP A 61 20.35 21.30 16.55
N THR A 62 19.59 21.36 17.64
CA THR A 62 18.34 20.62 17.81
C THR A 62 17.16 21.58 17.84
N PHE A 63 16.24 21.39 16.91
CA PHE A 63 14.97 22.10 16.83
C PHE A 63 13.86 21.19 17.34
N GLY A 64 12.82 21.74 17.96
CA GLY A 64 11.73 20.93 18.45
C GLY A 64 10.53 21.70 18.91
N SER A 65 9.46 20.97 19.22
CA SER A 65 8.23 21.54 19.76
C SER A 65 7.81 20.92 21.09
N VAL A 66 7.24 21.73 21.97
CA VAL A 66 6.51 21.24 23.15
C VAL A 66 5.04 21.63 23.07
N THR A 67 4.19 20.78 23.62
CA THR A 67 2.73 21.00 23.67
C THR A 67 2.18 20.57 25.04
N ARG A 68 0.92 20.09 25.13
CA ARG A 68 0.23 19.58 26.32
C ARG A 68 1.19 19.05 27.39
N GLY A 69 1.23 19.76 28.51
CA GLY A 69 2.04 19.37 29.67
C GLY A 69 3.42 20.02 29.73
N GLY A 70 3.88 20.71 28.68
CA GLY A 70 5.17 21.40 28.60
C GLY A 70 6.32 20.52 28.14
N SER A 71 6.05 19.33 27.59
CA SER A 71 7.08 18.37 27.17
C SER A 71 6.98 18.04 25.68
N VAL A 72 8.11 17.62 25.10
CA VAL A 72 8.20 17.00 23.78
C VAL A 72 7.43 15.67 23.81
N GLN A 73 6.46 15.47 22.91
CA GLN A 73 5.55 14.32 23.02
C GLN A 73 6.18 13.04 22.49
N ALA A 74 6.93 13.12 21.39
CA ALA A 74 7.55 11.99 20.72
C ALA A 74 8.91 12.41 20.12
N GLU A 75 9.77 11.45 19.78
CA GLU A 75 11.14 11.73 19.28
C GLU A 75 11.09 12.49 17.95
N GLU A 76 10.11 12.19 17.10
CA GLU A 76 9.85 12.87 15.83
C GLU A 76 9.47 14.35 15.97
N ASN A 77 9.16 14.84 17.18
CA ASN A 77 8.93 16.28 17.41
C ASN A 77 10.23 17.08 17.62
N THR A 78 11.36 16.45 17.35
CA THR A 78 12.67 17.06 17.38
C THR A 78 13.46 16.70 16.13
N THR A 79 14.22 17.65 15.61
CA THR A 79 15.11 17.46 14.47
C THR A 79 16.49 17.99 14.83
N THR A 80 17.51 17.15 14.69
CA THR A 80 18.91 17.57 14.82
C THR A 80 19.48 17.84 13.44
N VAL A 81 20.00 19.04 13.24
CA VAL A 81 20.52 19.49 11.96
C VAL A 81 21.81 18.72 11.60
N PRO A 82 21.95 18.22 10.36
CA PRO A 82 23.13 17.47 9.92
C PRO A 82 24.44 18.27 10.02
N VAL A 83 25.55 17.54 10.12
CA VAL A 83 26.90 18.13 10.11
C VAL A 83 27.20 18.79 8.77
N GLY A 84 27.74 20.01 8.82
CA GLY A 84 28.08 20.83 7.66
C GLY A 84 26.99 21.82 7.25
N THR A 85 25.90 21.93 8.01
CA THR A 85 24.80 22.85 7.71
C THR A 85 25.13 24.24 8.20
N THR A 86 24.97 25.23 7.31
CA THR A 86 25.16 26.64 7.61
C THR A 86 23.94 27.44 7.18
N VAL A 87 23.64 28.52 7.90
CA VAL A 87 22.63 29.49 7.48
C VAL A 87 23.02 30.10 6.13
N GLY A 88 22.07 30.11 5.18
CA GLY A 88 22.29 30.55 3.80
C GLY A 88 22.51 32.06 3.69
N ASP A 89 22.76 32.53 2.47
CA ASP A 89 22.98 33.96 2.18
C ASP A 89 21.77 34.85 2.52
N SER A 90 20.57 34.25 2.63
CA SER A 90 19.35 34.90 3.08
C SER A 90 19.38 35.30 4.56
N GLY A 91 20.29 34.73 5.36
CA GLY A 91 20.33 34.93 6.81
C GLY A 91 19.27 34.12 7.58
N ALA A 92 18.60 33.18 6.93
CA ALA A 92 17.61 32.29 7.54
C ALA A 92 17.84 30.82 7.14
N LEU A 93 17.36 29.90 7.98
CA LEU A 93 17.29 28.46 7.68
C LEU A 93 16.01 27.88 8.27
N ALA A 94 15.15 27.32 7.41
CA ALA A 94 13.97 26.57 7.81
C ALA A 94 14.35 25.12 8.12
N VAL A 95 13.92 24.63 9.28
CA VAL A 95 14.11 23.24 9.68
C VAL A 95 12.74 22.60 9.84
N GLU A 96 12.49 21.56 9.04
CA GLU A 96 11.27 20.78 9.15
C GLU A 96 11.23 20.06 10.50
N VAL A 97 10.17 20.36 11.25
CA VAL A 97 9.93 19.80 12.58
C VAL A 97 8.43 19.70 12.74
N PRO A 98 7.88 18.51 12.98
CA PRO A 98 6.47 18.36 13.35
C PRO A 98 6.13 19.20 14.59
N ILE A 99 5.18 20.13 14.44
CA ILE A 99 4.69 20.96 15.55
C ILE A 99 3.39 20.34 16.06
N THR A 100 3.50 19.60 17.16
CA THR A 100 2.38 18.83 17.72
C THR A 100 1.09 19.63 17.94
N ASN A 101 -0.03 19.08 17.46
CA ASN A 101 -1.41 19.59 17.62
C ASN A 101 -1.60 21.03 17.13
N SER A 102 -1.30 21.30 15.86
CA SER A 102 -1.65 22.51 15.11
C SER A 102 -2.94 23.14 15.66
N VAL A 103 -2.78 24.33 16.22
CA VAL A 103 -3.72 25.04 17.09
C VAL A 103 -5.17 24.85 16.59
N LYS A 104 -6.00 24.05 17.29
CA LYS A 104 -7.44 24.04 17.02
C LYS A 104 -7.88 25.49 16.93
N SER A 105 -8.47 25.89 15.79
CA SER A 105 -8.91 27.26 15.52
C SER A 105 -9.53 27.89 16.78
N GLY A 106 -8.75 28.69 17.51
CA GLY A 106 -9.21 29.45 18.68
C GLY A 106 -8.73 29.06 20.08
N SER A 107 -7.79 28.12 20.31
CA SER A 107 -7.25 27.94 21.67
C SER A 107 -6.22 29.02 22.03
N ALA A 108 -6.54 29.88 22.99
CA ALA A 108 -5.63 30.89 23.51
C ALA A 108 -4.51 30.24 24.35
N ALA A 109 -3.28 30.64 24.09
CA ALA A 109 -2.15 30.40 24.98
C ALA A 109 -2.38 31.13 26.33
N ASP A 110 -2.47 30.38 27.43
CA ASP A 110 -2.92 30.87 28.75
C ASP A 110 -1.87 30.78 29.86
N GLY A 111 -0.66 30.31 29.52
CA GLY A 111 0.49 30.17 30.41
C GLY A 111 0.66 28.79 31.05
N ASP A 112 -0.32 27.89 30.88
CA ASP A 112 -0.21 26.46 31.21
C ASP A 112 -0.40 25.57 29.95
N TYR A 113 -1.03 26.11 28.90
CA TYR A 113 -1.29 25.46 27.62
C TYR A 113 -0.85 26.33 26.43
N GLY A 114 -0.24 25.68 25.42
CA GLY A 114 0.06 26.27 24.11
C GLY A 114 1.20 25.54 23.41
N SER A 115 1.12 25.45 22.08
CA SER A 115 2.20 24.90 21.25
C SER A 115 3.34 25.91 21.21
N SER A 116 4.56 25.43 21.40
CA SER A 116 5.77 26.26 21.44
C SER A 116 6.90 25.58 20.67
N ALA A 117 7.72 26.39 20.01
CA ALA A 117 8.88 25.98 19.24
C ALA A 117 10.18 26.40 19.95
N TYR A 118 11.19 25.54 19.96
CA TYR A 118 12.51 25.84 20.51
C TYR A 118 13.64 25.50 19.54
N ALA A 119 14.79 26.13 19.75
CA ALA A 119 16.06 25.82 19.11
C ALA A 119 17.17 25.74 20.18
N ILE A 120 18.03 24.74 20.06
CA ILE A 120 19.16 24.46 20.97
C ILE A 120 20.42 24.35 20.12
N ASP A 121 21.50 25.01 20.53
CA ASP A 121 22.79 24.91 19.83
C ASP A 121 23.50 23.58 20.09
N ASP A 122 24.61 23.35 19.38
CA ASP A 122 25.42 22.13 19.47
C ASP A 122 26.11 21.94 20.84
N ASP A 123 26.25 23.01 21.61
CA ASP A 123 26.73 22.98 23.01
C ASP A 123 25.61 22.61 24.01
N GLY A 124 24.37 22.44 23.54
CA GLY A 124 23.20 22.12 24.35
C GLY A 124 22.59 23.33 25.05
N THR A 125 22.83 24.55 24.56
CA THR A 125 22.28 25.80 25.10
C THR A 125 20.97 26.14 24.40
N LEU A 126 19.94 26.51 25.17
CA LEU A 126 18.69 27.00 24.61
C LEU A 126 18.91 28.37 23.93
N VAL A 127 18.72 28.42 22.61
CA VAL A 127 18.91 29.60 21.77
C VAL A 127 17.63 30.45 21.75
N SER A 128 16.49 29.80 21.54
CA SER A 128 15.20 30.48 21.45
C SER A 128 14.09 29.52 21.87
N PHE A 129 13.04 30.07 22.50
CA PHE A 129 11.85 29.33 22.88
C PHE A 129 10.61 30.23 22.79
N ALA A 130 9.76 30.00 21.79
CA ALA A 130 8.65 30.87 21.45
C ALA A 130 7.32 30.10 21.47
N GLN A 131 6.29 30.70 22.09
CA GLN A 131 4.95 30.12 22.16
C GLN A 131 4.01 30.76 21.13
N ILE A 132 3.36 29.92 20.34
CA ILE A 132 2.34 30.35 19.37
C ILE A 132 1.15 30.97 20.12
N GLY A 133 0.79 32.20 19.74
CA GLY A 133 -0.28 32.98 20.37
C GLY A 133 0.09 33.55 21.75
N GLY A 134 -0.93 33.75 22.59
CA GLY A 134 -0.77 34.18 23.98
C GLY A 134 -0.77 35.69 24.15
N VAL A 135 -0.35 36.19 25.30
CA VAL A 135 -0.25 37.63 25.55
C VAL A 135 1.22 38.00 25.61
N VAL A 136 1.70 38.84 24.70
CA VAL A 136 3.09 39.34 24.68
C VAL A 136 3.45 39.92 26.04
N GLY A 137 4.57 39.44 26.62
CA GLY A 137 5.02 39.79 27.97
C GLY A 137 4.22 39.17 29.11
N GLY A 138 3.31 38.24 28.79
CA GLY A 138 2.64 37.34 29.73
C GLY A 138 3.51 36.14 30.10
N LYS A 139 2.96 35.22 30.89
CA LYS A 139 3.64 33.96 31.22
C LYS A 139 3.35 32.95 30.10
N GLY A 140 4.39 32.37 29.49
CA GLY A 140 4.21 31.27 28.56
C GLY A 140 4.38 29.89 29.20
N VAL A 141 4.31 28.85 28.38
CA VAL A 141 4.43 27.44 28.81
C VAL A 141 5.82 27.16 29.34
N THR A 142 5.90 26.57 30.53
CA THR A 142 7.15 26.07 31.12
C THR A 142 7.49 24.68 30.59
N GLY A 143 8.72 24.48 30.11
CA GLY A 143 9.25 23.18 29.71
C GLY A 143 9.28 22.19 30.88
N LYS A 144 8.85 20.94 30.67
CA LYS A 144 8.84 19.88 31.68
C LYS A 144 9.62 18.66 31.22
N ALA A 145 10.30 18.02 32.17
CA ALA A 145 11.07 16.82 31.90
C ALA A 145 10.19 15.63 31.50
N ASN A 146 10.57 14.95 30.43
CA ASN A 146 10.19 13.57 30.12
C ASN A 146 11.35 12.90 29.36
N THR A 147 11.12 11.71 28.80
CA THR A 147 12.13 10.96 28.04
C THR A 147 12.66 11.71 26.82
N ASN A 148 11.84 12.56 26.19
CA ASN A 148 12.13 13.17 24.89
C ASN A 148 12.47 14.67 24.98
N THR A 149 12.21 15.32 26.12
CA THR A 149 12.43 16.78 26.28
C THR A 149 13.90 17.04 26.59
N PRO A 150 14.61 17.82 25.76
CA PRO A 150 16.01 18.15 26.03
C PRO A 150 16.17 18.89 27.36
N GLU A 151 17.25 18.59 28.09
CA GLU A 151 17.53 19.19 29.42
C GLU A 151 17.52 20.72 29.37
N ALA A 152 17.97 21.32 28.27
CA ALA A 152 18.02 22.77 28.04
C ALA A 152 16.64 23.45 28.04
N VAL A 153 15.57 22.70 27.74
CA VAL A 153 14.19 23.22 27.70
C VAL A 153 13.51 23.08 29.07
N VAL A 154 13.96 22.12 29.89
CA VAL A 154 13.29 21.79 31.16
C VAL A 154 13.41 22.93 32.17
N GLY A 155 12.27 23.49 32.57
CA GLY A 155 12.17 24.57 33.55
C GLY A 155 12.22 25.98 32.95
N GLU A 156 12.48 26.10 31.65
CA GLU A 156 12.46 27.37 30.92
C GLU A 156 11.05 27.72 30.45
N ASP A 157 10.72 29.01 30.42
CA ASP A 157 9.42 29.51 29.95
C ASP A 157 9.51 29.94 28.48
N ALA A 158 8.58 29.47 27.65
CA ALA A 158 8.45 29.97 26.28
C ALA A 158 7.93 31.41 26.27
N GLU A 159 8.45 32.25 25.37
CA GLU A 159 7.99 33.63 25.21
C GLU A 159 6.70 33.69 24.36
N PRO A 160 5.57 34.21 24.87
CA PRO A 160 4.34 34.32 24.08
C PRO A 160 4.47 35.31 22.92
N THR A 161 4.25 34.82 21.70
CA THR A 161 4.36 35.61 20.45
C THR A 161 3.20 36.60 20.29
N GLY A 162 2.02 36.27 20.82
CA GLY A 162 0.78 37.04 20.60
C GLY A 162 0.17 36.92 19.21
N ALA A 163 0.76 36.10 18.33
CA ALA A 163 0.33 35.92 16.94
C ALA A 163 -0.19 34.49 16.70
N THR A 164 -1.22 34.39 15.87
CA THR A 164 -1.74 33.11 15.37
C THR A 164 -1.94 33.22 13.86
N ALA A 165 -1.76 32.12 13.14
CA ALA A 165 -1.89 32.00 11.69
C ALA A 165 -3.13 31.17 11.33
N ALA A 166 -3.73 31.46 10.17
CA ALA A 166 -4.76 30.63 9.56
C ALA A 166 -4.11 29.57 8.65
N GLY A 167 -4.89 28.59 8.16
CA GLY A 167 -4.40 27.58 7.23
C GLY A 167 -3.69 28.19 6.02
N GLY A 168 -2.53 27.65 5.66
CA GLY A 168 -1.67 28.17 4.58
C GLY A 168 -0.82 29.39 4.96
N GLN A 169 -0.81 29.80 6.24
CA GLN A 169 0.03 30.88 6.75
C GLN A 169 0.95 30.40 7.88
N SER A 170 2.02 31.16 8.12
CA SER A 170 2.91 31.02 9.29
C SER A 170 2.77 32.25 10.20
N ILE A 171 3.44 32.21 11.36
CA ILE A 171 3.72 33.43 12.13
C ILE A 171 5.19 33.81 11.96
N GLN A 172 5.43 35.09 11.77
CA GLN A 172 6.73 35.67 11.41
C GLN A 172 7.09 36.81 12.34
N LEU A 173 8.35 36.87 12.77
CA LEU A 173 8.92 37.92 13.58
C LEU A 173 9.50 39.02 12.67
N VAL A 174 8.81 40.15 12.58
CA VAL A 174 9.25 41.30 11.78
C VAL A 174 9.45 42.51 12.67
N ASN A 175 10.66 43.08 12.70
CA ASN A 175 11.00 44.24 13.53
C ASN A 175 10.59 44.05 15.02
N GLY A 176 10.82 42.85 15.57
CA GLY A 176 10.50 42.51 16.95
C GLY A 176 9.00 42.31 17.24
N THR A 177 8.16 42.20 16.22
CA THR A 177 6.72 41.93 16.35
C THR A 177 6.32 40.70 15.57
N TRP A 178 5.68 39.74 16.24
CA TRP A 178 5.11 38.57 15.58
C TRP A 178 3.80 38.93 14.88
N SER A 179 3.62 38.46 13.65
CA SER A 179 2.37 38.60 12.88
C SER A 179 2.20 37.44 11.93
N SER A 180 0.97 37.20 11.45
CA SER A 180 0.73 36.14 10.46
C SER A 180 0.95 36.64 9.04
N ALA A 181 1.61 35.83 8.22
CA ALA A 181 1.92 36.10 6.81
C ALA A 181 2.01 34.79 6.00
N ALA A 182 2.14 34.90 4.67
CA ALA A 182 2.45 33.74 3.84
C ALA A 182 3.86 33.23 4.17
N PRO A 183 4.07 31.90 4.22
CA PRO A 183 5.33 31.35 4.70
C PRO A 183 6.50 31.73 3.79
N THR A 184 7.67 31.99 4.38
CA THR A 184 8.89 32.35 3.65
C THR A 184 10.07 31.48 4.10
N PRO A 185 10.00 30.14 3.90
CA PRO A 185 11.08 29.26 4.35
C PRO A 185 12.41 29.65 3.70
N ASP A 186 13.47 29.62 4.51
CA ASP A 186 14.83 29.99 4.13
C ASP A 186 14.99 31.45 3.70
N ALA A 187 14.07 32.34 4.12
CA ALA A 187 14.13 33.77 3.83
C ALA A 187 13.67 34.62 5.03
N LEU A 188 14.46 35.65 5.37
CA LEU A 188 14.16 36.49 6.52
C LEU A 188 12.78 37.18 6.40
N PRO A 189 11.91 37.04 7.42
CA PRO A 189 10.60 37.66 7.39
C PRO A 189 10.66 39.19 7.35
N GLY A 190 9.84 39.79 6.49
CA GLY A 190 9.73 41.25 6.38
C GLY A 190 10.84 41.95 5.59
N ASP A 191 11.83 41.21 5.08
CA ASP A 191 12.53 41.58 3.85
C ASP A 191 11.60 41.23 2.70
N GLY A 192 10.52 42.01 2.55
CA GLY A 192 9.53 41.78 1.50
C GLY A 192 10.31 41.59 0.21
N GLY A 193 10.19 40.37 -0.36
CA GLY A 193 11.17 39.75 -1.27
C GLY A 193 11.99 40.82 -1.93
N GLY A 194 13.27 40.90 -1.56
CA GLY A 194 14.17 41.93 -2.06
C GLY A 194 13.84 42.18 -3.52
N ASP A 195 13.70 43.46 -3.89
CA ASP A 195 13.57 43.94 -5.27
C ASP A 195 14.77 43.44 -6.10
N ASP A 196 14.91 42.13 -6.30
CA ASP A 196 15.42 41.61 -7.53
C ASP A 196 14.36 42.07 -8.54
N PRO A 197 14.75 42.91 -9.52
CA PRO A 197 13.80 43.39 -10.49
C PRO A 197 13.07 42.17 -11.06
N ALA A 198 11.73 42.19 -11.02
CA ALA A 198 10.91 41.12 -11.57
C ALA A 198 11.54 40.71 -12.91
N PRO A 199 11.92 39.42 -13.09
CA PRO A 199 12.72 39.01 -14.22
C PRO A 199 12.10 39.54 -15.51
N GLU A 200 12.85 40.39 -16.22
CA GLU A 200 12.33 41.05 -17.42
C GLU A 200 12.26 40.08 -18.61
N ASP A 201 13.12 39.06 -18.61
CA ASP A 201 13.17 38.03 -19.64
C ASP A 201 12.36 36.79 -19.25
N VAL A 202 11.80 36.11 -20.24
CA VAL A 202 11.12 34.82 -20.08
C VAL A 202 12.17 33.72 -20.00
N THR A 203 12.18 32.98 -18.90
CA THR A 203 12.95 31.75 -18.71
C THR A 203 12.17 30.57 -19.28
N PRO A 204 12.73 29.82 -20.25
CA PRO A 204 12.12 28.58 -20.75
C PRO A 204 11.89 27.56 -19.64
N ILE A 205 10.80 26.77 -19.73
CA ILE A 205 10.51 25.73 -18.73
C ILE A 205 11.63 24.69 -18.66
N ALA A 206 12.22 24.30 -19.80
CA ALA A 206 13.37 23.40 -19.82
C ALA A 206 14.61 23.94 -19.09
N ASP A 207 14.80 25.26 -19.00
CA ASP A 207 15.89 25.85 -18.21
C ASP A 207 15.55 25.89 -16.71
N ILE A 208 14.25 25.92 -16.36
CA ILE A 208 13.76 25.78 -14.98
C ILE A 208 13.93 24.35 -14.51
N GLN A 209 13.53 23.37 -15.32
CA GLN A 209 13.70 21.95 -15.00
C GLN A 209 15.19 21.56 -14.97
N GLY A 210 15.95 21.92 -16.01
CA GLY A 210 17.32 21.45 -16.17
C GLY A 210 17.39 19.97 -16.53
N THR A 211 18.56 19.35 -16.38
CA THR A 211 18.81 17.93 -16.76
C THR A 211 19.19 17.06 -15.57
N GLY A 212 18.97 17.55 -14.35
CA GLY A 212 19.24 16.83 -13.10
C GLY A 212 17.93 16.47 -12.41
N GLU A 213 18.03 15.87 -11.22
CA GLU A 213 16.88 15.52 -10.35
C GLU A 213 16.34 16.72 -9.55
N GLU A 214 17.04 17.87 -9.59
CA GLU A 214 16.62 19.10 -8.93
C GLU A 214 16.81 20.27 -9.90
N SER A 215 15.91 21.24 -9.80
CA SER A 215 15.99 22.47 -10.59
C SER A 215 17.29 23.22 -10.33
N PRO A 216 18.05 23.63 -11.37
CA PRO A 216 19.19 24.53 -11.20
C PRO A 216 18.79 25.95 -10.77
N LEU A 217 17.49 26.25 -10.72
CA LEU A 217 16.92 27.55 -10.36
C LEU A 217 16.14 27.50 -9.05
N ALA A 218 16.20 26.41 -8.28
CA ALA A 218 15.59 26.33 -6.95
C ALA A 218 15.97 27.55 -6.08
N GLY A 219 14.97 28.13 -5.40
CA GLY A 219 15.09 29.35 -4.61
C GLY A 219 15.10 30.66 -5.43
N THR A 220 15.06 30.59 -6.76
CA THR A 220 15.06 31.77 -7.64
C THR A 220 13.63 32.11 -8.09
N THR A 221 13.32 33.42 -8.15
CA THR A 221 12.09 33.88 -8.82
C THR A 221 12.31 33.96 -10.32
N VAL A 222 11.46 33.29 -11.09
CA VAL A 222 11.50 33.25 -12.55
C VAL A 222 10.24 33.86 -13.14
N LYS A 223 10.34 34.31 -14.40
CA LYS A 223 9.18 34.58 -15.24
C LYS A 223 9.17 33.59 -16.38
N THR A 224 8.09 32.87 -16.59
CA THR A 224 7.98 31.85 -17.64
C THR A 224 6.64 31.94 -18.37
N GLN A 225 6.52 31.21 -19.47
CA GLN A 225 5.29 31.12 -20.25
C GLN A 225 4.99 29.66 -20.58
N GLY A 226 3.71 29.28 -20.53
CA GLY A 226 3.29 27.90 -20.77
C GLY A 226 1.80 27.77 -21.07
N VAL A 227 1.42 26.65 -21.68
CA VAL A 227 0.02 26.26 -21.92
C VAL A 227 -0.43 25.33 -20.81
N VAL A 228 -1.58 25.59 -20.20
CA VAL A 228 -2.17 24.73 -19.16
C VAL A 228 -2.53 23.36 -19.75
N THR A 229 -1.97 22.29 -19.19
CA THR A 229 -2.22 20.89 -19.61
C THR A 229 -3.11 20.13 -18.62
N ALA A 230 -3.10 20.52 -17.34
CA ALA A 230 -3.93 19.94 -16.29
C ALA A 230 -4.22 20.97 -15.20
N ALA A 231 -5.36 20.85 -14.50
CA ALA A 231 -5.77 21.79 -13.45
C ALA A 231 -6.54 21.12 -12.31
N TYR A 232 -6.20 21.48 -11.06
CA TYR A 232 -6.72 20.88 -9.84
C TYR A 232 -7.26 21.92 -8.85
N PRO A 233 -8.41 22.55 -9.15
CA PRO A 233 -9.03 23.54 -8.25
C PRO A 233 -9.63 22.93 -6.97
N THR A 234 -9.74 21.61 -6.92
CA THR A 234 -10.27 20.84 -5.79
C THR A 234 -9.42 19.59 -5.61
N GLY A 235 -9.47 18.96 -4.44
CA GLY A 235 -8.71 17.74 -4.17
C GLY A 235 -7.34 18.00 -3.52
N GLY A 236 -6.97 19.24 -3.23
CA GLY A 236 -5.81 19.54 -2.37
C GLY A 236 -4.48 19.75 -3.09
N LEU A 237 -4.37 19.44 -4.39
CA LEU A 237 -3.18 19.80 -5.20
C LEU A 237 -3.06 21.33 -5.40
N ASN A 238 -4.18 22.05 -5.44
CA ASN A 238 -4.24 23.51 -5.41
C ASN A 238 -3.39 24.22 -6.50
N GLY A 239 -3.30 23.62 -7.68
CA GLY A 239 -2.43 24.10 -8.75
C GLY A 239 -2.78 23.53 -10.12
N TYR A 240 -1.89 23.73 -11.07
CA TYR A 240 -2.05 23.31 -12.45
C TYR A 240 -0.69 23.02 -13.09
N HIS A 241 -0.66 22.15 -14.10
CA HIS A 241 0.54 21.94 -14.91
C HIS A 241 0.51 22.86 -16.12
N VAL A 242 1.68 23.42 -16.46
CA VAL A 242 1.89 24.12 -17.73
C VAL A 242 3.03 23.47 -18.49
N GLN A 243 2.96 23.52 -19.82
CA GLN A 243 4.01 23.01 -20.70
C GLN A 243 4.35 24.03 -21.81
N THR A 244 5.60 24.06 -22.24
CA THR A 244 6.09 24.95 -23.31
C THR A 244 5.18 24.84 -24.56
N PRO A 245 4.74 25.96 -25.16
CA PRO A 245 3.92 25.92 -26.37
C PRO A 245 4.53 25.11 -27.51
N GLY A 246 3.70 24.26 -28.14
CA GLY A 246 4.08 23.47 -29.32
C GLY A 246 4.93 22.22 -29.06
N THR A 247 5.38 21.99 -27.83
CA THR A 247 6.23 20.85 -27.46
C THR A 247 5.43 19.56 -27.21
N GLY A 248 6.16 18.48 -26.99
CA GLY A 248 5.66 17.12 -26.98
C GLY A 248 5.48 16.54 -28.39
N GLY A 249 4.85 15.37 -28.50
CA GLY A 249 4.89 14.57 -29.72
C GLY A 249 6.29 14.00 -30.00
N ALA A 250 6.62 13.76 -31.27
CA ALA A 250 7.84 13.03 -31.66
C ALA A 250 9.11 13.90 -31.81
N GLU A 251 8.99 15.23 -31.74
CA GLU A 251 10.11 16.16 -31.85
C GLU A 251 10.39 16.78 -30.48
N ASP A 252 11.62 16.63 -30.00
CA ASP A 252 12.10 17.18 -28.73
C ASP A 252 13.23 18.17 -29.02
N GLU A 253 12.95 19.47 -28.77
CA GLU A 253 13.91 20.56 -28.95
C GLU A 253 14.78 20.80 -27.72
N THR A 254 14.44 20.19 -26.58
CA THR A 254 15.15 20.31 -25.29
C THR A 254 15.58 18.94 -24.72
N PRO A 255 16.37 18.12 -25.45
CA PRO A 255 16.69 16.76 -25.01
C PRO A 255 17.30 16.68 -23.62
N GLY A 256 16.64 15.90 -22.76
CA GLY A 256 17.06 15.63 -21.38
C GLY A 256 16.60 16.67 -20.36
N ALA A 257 15.78 17.63 -20.74
CA ALA A 257 15.13 18.57 -19.84
C ALA A 257 13.64 18.66 -20.16
N SER A 258 12.79 18.60 -19.12
CA SER A 258 11.34 18.63 -19.31
C SER A 258 10.85 20.00 -19.76
N ASP A 259 9.86 20.01 -20.65
CA ASP A 259 9.11 21.19 -21.04
C ASP A 259 7.88 21.47 -20.16
N GLY A 260 7.58 20.58 -19.22
CA GLY A 260 6.45 20.67 -18.29
C GLY A 260 6.90 21.09 -16.89
N VAL A 261 6.04 21.78 -16.15
CA VAL A 261 6.28 22.12 -14.74
C VAL A 261 4.95 22.27 -14.00
N PHE A 262 4.93 21.87 -12.73
CA PHE A 262 3.78 22.13 -11.85
C PHE A 262 3.80 23.57 -11.33
N VAL A 263 2.62 24.19 -11.26
CA VAL A 263 2.43 25.54 -10.76
C VAL A 263 1.51 25.48 -9.55
N TYR A 264 2.09 25.67 -8.37
CA TYR A 264 1.33 25.79 -7.14
C TYR A 264 0.73 27.20 -7.07
N SER A 265 -0.59 27.30 -7.20
CA SER A 265 -1.28 28.59 -7.23
C SER A 265 -2.74 28.48 -6.72
N PRO A 266 -2.93 28.27 -5.41
CA PRO A 266 -4.26 28.13 -4.80
C PRO A 266 -5.19 29.31 -5.10
N ASP A 267 -4.62 30.51 -5.20
CA ASP A 267 -5.38 31.75 -5.42
C ASP A 267 -5.91 31.89 -6.85
N SER A 268 -5.30 31.22 -7.84
CA SER A 268 -5.59 31.45 -9.27
C SER A 268 -6.09 30.22 -10.02
N VAL A 269 -5.93 29.01 -9.48
CA VAL A 269 -6.36 27.75 -10.12
C VAL A 269 -7.86 27.71 -10.48
N ASN A 270 -8.70 28.50 -9.81
CA ASN A 270 -10.13 28.60 -10.12
C ASN A 270 -10.44 29.51 -11.32
N ASP A 271 -9.49 30.34 -11.75
CA ASP A 271 -9.67 31.35 -12.81
C ASP A 271 -9.07 30.93 -14.16
N ILE A 272 -8.46 29.74 -14.24
CA ILE A 272 -7.79 29.22 -15.44
C ILE A 272 -8.54 28.02 -16.03
N SER A 273 -8.31 27.76 -17.31
CA SER A 273 -8.82 26.61 -18.05
C SER A 273 -7.68 25.86 -18.74
N ILE A 274 -7.82 24.54 -18.90
CA ILE A 274 -6.91 23.75 -19.73
C ILE A 274 -6.89 24.35 -21.15
N GLY A 275 -5.68 24.57 -21.67
CA GLY A 275 -5.41 25.23 -22.95
C GLY A 275 -5.15 26.74 -22.86
N ASP A 276 -5.32 27.37 -21.70
CA ASP A 276 -4.94 28.78 -21.53
C ASP A 276 -3.42 28.96 -21.67
N HIS A 277 -3.02 30.06 -22.30
CA HIS A 277 -1.61 30.46 -22.42
C HIS A 277 -1.30 31.48 -21.33
N LEU A 278 -0.41 31.13 -20.41
CA LEU A 278 -0.12 31.91 -19.22
C LEU A 278 1.30 32.50 -19.28
N GLU A 279 1.45 33.73 -18.78
CA GLU A 279 2.71 34.25 -18.27
C GLU A 279 2.68 34.17 -16.74
N LEU A 280 3.71 33.58 -16.17
CA LEU A 280 3.81 33.23 -14.76
C LEU A 280 5.07 33.84 -14.17
N THR A 281 4.97 34.43 -12.98
CA THR A 281 6.09 34.93 -12.18
C THR A 281 5.97 34.37 -10.78
N GLY A 282 6.99 33.62 -10.36
CA GLY A 282 6.97 32.90 -9.09
C GLY A 282 8.32 32.31 -8.72
N ALA A 283 8.44 31.84 -7.48
CA ALA A 283 9.65 31.19 -6.98
C ALA A 283 9.66 29.71 -7.37
N VAL A 284 10.81 29.22 -7.83
CA VAL A 284 11.04 27.80 -8.12
C VAL A 284 11.44 27.08 -6.82
N SER A 285 10.87 25.90 -6.61
CA SER A 285 11.16 25.05 -5.45
C SER A 285 11.00 23.58 -5.82
N GLU A 286 11.64 22.70 -5.05
CA GLU A 286 11.32 21.27 -5.04
C GLU A 286 10.24 20.98 -4.01
N HIS A 287 9.27 20.13 -4.35
CA HIS A 287 8.26 19.65 -3.43
C HIS A 287 8.05 18.15 -3.62
N TYR A 288 8.35 17.36 -2.59
CA TYR A 288 8.38 15.89 -2.64
C TYR A 288 9.23 15.31 -3.80
N GLY A 289 10.28 16.04 -4.20
CA GLY A 289 11.17 15.66 -5.29
C GLY A 289 10.68 16.06 -6.68
N GLN A 290 9.62 16.87 -6.79
CA GLN A 290 9.17 17.46 -8.05
C GLN A 290 9.45 18.96 -8.12
N THR A 291 9.91 19.42 -9.29
CA THR A 291 10.10 20.84 -9.57
C THR A 291 8.74 21.53 -9.72
N GLN A 292 8.54 22.62 -8.98
CA GLN A 292 7.35 23.44 -9.07
C GLN A 292 7.63 24.96 -9.00
N ILE A 293 6.67 25.76 -9.46
CA ILE A 293 6.69 27.22 -9.36
C ILE A 293 5.54 27.68 -8.45
N SER A 294 5.86 28.40 -7.38
CA SER A 294 4.87 29.03 -6.49
C SER A 294 4.45 30.41 -7.03
N VAL A 295 3.20 30.53 -7.46
CA VAL A 295 2.67 31.74 -8.12
C VAL A 295 1.50 32.33 -7.32
N SER A 296 1.63 33.60 -6.94
CA SER A 296 0.52 34.39 -6.37
C SER A 296 -0.47 34.85 -7.45
N ASN A 297 -1.68 35.28 -7.07
CA ASN A 297 -2.66 35.81 -8.03
C ASN A 297 -2.14 36.99 -8.89
N THR A 298 -1.20 37.79 -8.38
CA THR A 298 -0.58 38.89 -9.14
C THR A 298 0.56 38.46 -10.05
N GLY A 299 1.06 37.24 -9.85
CA GLY A 299 2.12 36.63 -10.65
C GLY A 299 1.62 35.86 -11.86
N MET A 300 0.30 35.79 -12.10
CA MET A 300 -0.28 35.11 -13.25
C MET A 300 -0.98 36.10 -14.19
N THR A 301 -0.75 35.96 -15.49
CA THR A 301 -1.47 36.69 -16.53
C THR A 301 -1.82 35.75 -17.68
N VAL A 302 -3.10 35.69 -18.04
CA VAL A 302 -3.55 35.02 -19.27
C VAL A 302 -3.19 35.89 -20.47
N LEU A 303 -2.47 35.32 -21.44
CA LEU A 303 -2.03 35.99 -22.65
C LEU A 303 -3.10 35.89 -23.75
N ASP A 304 -3.40 37.03 -24.40
CA ASP A 304 -4.33 37.09 -25.54
C ASP A 304 -3.74 36.47 -26.83
N GLU A 305 -2.42 36.30 -26.89
CA GLU A 305 -1.74 35.70 -28.04
C GLU A 305 -1.96 34.18 -28.05
N PRO A 306 -2.49 33.62 -29.16
CA PRO A 306 -2.68 32.19 -29.26
C PRO A 306 -1.32 31.47 -29.26
N ALA A 307 -1.14 30.54 -28.33
CA ALA A 307 -0.02 29.61 -28.31
C ALA A 307 -0.24 28.44 -29.29
N GLU A 308 0.84 27.83 -29.76
CA GLU A 308 0.74 26.49 -30.37
C GLU A 308 0.35 25.48 -29.30
N ALA A 309 -0.61 24.60 -29.62
CA ALA A 309 -1.09 23.59 -28.69
C ALA A 309 0.02 22.56 -28.37
N VAL A 310 0.12 22.23 -27.08
CA VAL A 310 0.91 21.09 -26.60
C VAL A 310 0.36 19.80 -27.17
N LYS A 311 1.24 18.86 -27.49
CA LYS A 311 0.90 17.52 -27.99
C LYS A 311 1.32 16.49 -26.95
N PRO A 312 0.50 15.48 -26.62
CA PRO A 312 0.94 14.42 -25.73
C PRO A 312 2.11 13.65 -26.35
N ILE A 313 3.03 13.18 -25.50
CA ILE A 313 4.05 12.21 -25.92
C ILE A 313 3.40 10.82 -25.98
N GLU A 314 3.42 10.20 -27.17
CA GLU A 314 2.76 8.94 -27.48
C GLU A 314 3.74 7.76 -27.47
N ASP A 315 4.51 7.59 -26.40
CA ASP A 315 5.52 6.55 -26.23
C ASP A 315 5.28 5.71 -24.97
N ALA A 316 5.98 4.58 -24.85
CA ALA A 316 6.01 3.83 -23.60
C ALA A 316 6.76 4.62 -22.52
N LEU A 317 6.30 4.52 -21.27
CA LEU A 317 7.00 5.14 -20.15
C LEU A 317 8.42 4.55 -20.04
N PRO A 318 9.48 5.37 -20.06
CA PRO A 318 10.84 4.89 -19.89
C PRO A 318 11.03 4.20 -18.53
N THR A 319 11.96 3.24 -18.44
CA THR A 319 12.33 2.59 -17.17
C THR A 319 13.46 3.32 -16.44
N GLU A 320 14.32 4.04 -17.17
CA GLU A 320 15.45 4.77 -16.62
C GLU A 320 14.99 6.06 -15.91
N ALA A 321 15.42 6.26 -14.66
CA ALA A 321 15.01 7.42 -13.84
C ALA A 321 15.27 8.76 -14.54
N ALA A 322 16.47 8.98 -15.10
CA ALA A 322 16.81 10.21 -15.81
C ALA A 322 15.96 10.45 -17.08
N ALA A 323 15.41 9.39 -17.68
CA ALA A 323 14.51 9.52 -18.83
C ALA A 323 13.08 9.84 -18.39
N ARG A 324 12.65 9.42 -17.20
CA ARG A 324 11.38 9.86 -16.59
C ARG A 324 11.47 11.31 -16.12
N GLU A 325 12.60 11.70 -15.54
CA GLU A 325 12.91 13.07 -15.13
C GLU A 325 12.77 14.07 -16.29
N ALA A 326 13.31 13.72 -17.46
CA ALA A 326 13.16 14.53 -18.67
C ALA A 326 11.70 14.68 -19.17
N LEU A 327 10.74 13.98 -18.55
CA LEU A 327 9.32 14.02 -18.86
C LEU A 327 8.48 14.59 -17.69
N GLU A 328 9.10 15.03 -16.59
CA GLU A 328 8.39 15.50 -15.40
C GLU A 328 7.45 16.67 -15.72
N GLY A 329 6.18 16.58 -15.36
CA GLY A 329 5.18 17.61 -15.59
C GLY A 329 4.67 17.70 -17.04
N MET A 330 5.18 16.85 -17.95
CA MET A 330 4.74 16.83 -19.35
C MET A 330 3.44 16.03 -19.53
N LEU A 331 2.71 16.37 -20.59
CA LEU A 331 1.54 15.63 -21.04
C LEU A 331 1.96 14.38 -21.83
N LEU A 332 1.52 13.21 -21.38
CA LEU A 332 1.77 11.92 -21.99
C LEU A 332 0.45 11.28 -22.42
N GLN A 333 0.51 10.47 -23.47
CA GLN A 333 -0.46 9.44 -23.79
C GLN A 333 0.31 8.11 -23.79
N PRO A 334 0.57 7.53 -22.60
CA PRO A 334 1.44 6.37 -22.50
C PRO A 334 0.93 5.24 -23.39
N SER A 335 1.84 4.67 -24.18
CA SER A 335 1.58 3.49 -25.00
C SER A 335 2.31 2.27 -24.44
N GLY A 336 2.00 1.08 -24.96
CA GLY A 336 2.56 -0.17 -24.45
C GLY A 336 1.64 -0.89 -23.47
N GLU A 337 2.05 -2.11 -23.10
CA GLU A 337 1.31 -2.94 -22.17
C GLU A 337 1.48 -2.44 -20.74
N MET A 338 0.40 -2.44 -19.97
CA MET A 338 0.41 -2.14 -18.55
C MET A 338 -0.50 -3.14 -17.84
N THR A 339 -0.08 -3.55 -16.65
CA THR A 339 -0.81 -4.52 -15.82
C THR A 339 -1.07 -3.89 -14.45
N VAL A 340 -2.28 -4.02 -13.92
CA VAL A 340 -2.59 -3.59 -12.55
C VAL A 340 -1.83 -4.49 -11.58
N THR A 341 -1.05 -3.90 -10.68
CA THR A 341 -0.26 -4.63 -9.67
C THR A 341 -0.70 -4.32 -8.24
N ASP A 342 -1.51 -3.26 -8.04
CA ASP A 342 -2.12 -2.93 -6.76
C ASP A 342 -3.38 -2.07 -6.94
N ASN A 343 -4.35 -2.25 -6.06
CA ASN A 343 -5.57 -1.45 -5.97
C ASN A 343 -5.95 -1.15 -4.50
N TYR A 344 -5.07 -1.44 -3.53
CA TYR A 344 -5.33 -1.30 -2.10
C TYR A 344 -5.64 0.16 -1.72
N ASN A 345 -4.87 1.09 -2.27
CA ASN A 345 -5.01 2.53 -1.98
C ASN A 345 -6.21 3.20 -2.68
N THR A 346 -6.95 2.51 -3.55
CA THR A 346 -8.19 3.05 -4.12
C THR A 346 -9.18 3.48 -3.05
N ASN A 347 -9.23 2.76 -1.92
CA ASN A 347 -10.12 3.04 -0.80
C ASN A 347 -9.72 4.28 0.04
N THR A 348 -8.45 4.68 0.00
CA THR A 348 -7.92 5.75 0.87
C THR A 348 -7.53 7.01 0.08
N TYR A 349 -6.84 6.83 -1.04
CA TYR A 349 -6.24 7.92 -1.83
C TYR A 349 -6.63 7.88 -3.32
N GLY A 350 -7.50 6.96 -3.75
CA GLY A 350 -7.92 6.89 -5.15
C GLY A 350 -6.81 6.41 -6.10
N GLU A 351 -5.81 5.69 -5.59
CA GLU A 351 -4.65 5.26 -6.37
C GLU A 351 -4.75 3.79 -6.83
N VAL A 352 -4.34 3.53 -8.07
CA VAL A 352 -4.08 2.20 -8.63
C VAL A 352 -2.60 2.13 -8.98
N VAL A 353 -1.90 1.04 -8.68
CA VAL A 353 -0.50 0.87 -9.10
C VAL A 353 -0.46 0.00 -10.35
N LEU A 354 0.28 0.46 -11.35
CA LEU A 354 0.51 -0.25 -12.61
C LEU A 354 1.97 -0.70 -12.71
N ALA A 355 2.16 -1.89 -13.27
CA ALA A 355 3.44 -2.34 -13.80
C ALA A 355 3.47 -2.05 -15.30
N THR A 356 4.53 -1.41 -15.78
CA THR A 356 4.83 -1.35 -17.21
C THR A 356 5.22 -2.74 -17.72
N GLY A 357 4.70 -3.11 -18.89
CA GLY A 357 4.84 -4.45 -19.47
C GLY A 357 3.77 -5.46 -19.03
N GLU A 358 3.98 -6.70 -19.47
CA GLU A 358 3.13 -7.84 -19.14
C GLU A 358 3.38 -8.34 -17.70
N GLY A 359 2.31 -8.74 -17.02
CA GLY A 359 2.37 -9.36 -15.70
C GLY A 359 2.52 -8.36 -14.54
N THR A 360 2.26 -8.85 -13.32
CA THR A 360 2.39 -8.07 -12.08
C THR A 360 3.85 -7.93 -11.65
N LEU A 361 4.08 -7.23 -10.52
CA LEU A 361 5.39 -7.15 -9.88
C LEU A 361 5.56 -8.35 -8.92
N PRO A 362 6.46 -9.30 -9.19
CA PRO A 362 6.66 -10.47 -8.34
C PRO A 362 7.24 -10.10 -6.98
N GLN A 363 6.82 -10.82 -5.94
CA GLN A 363 7.43 -10.74 -4.63
C GLN A 363 8.83 -11.37 -4.63
N PRO A 364 9.90 -10.66 -4.24
CA PRO A 364 11.27 -11.16 -4.36
C PRO A 364 11.52 -12.49 -3.65
N THR A 365 11.01 -12.67 -2.43
CA THR A 365 11.20 -13.91 -1.65
C THR A 365 10.27 -15.05 -2.05
N ASP A 366 9.41 -14.84 -3.04
CA ASP A 366 8.61 -15.89 -3.65
C ASP A 366 9.34 -16.55 -4.84
N VAL A 367 10.20 -15.79 -5.52
CA VAL A 367 10.93 -16.24 -6.72
C VAL A 367 12.42 -16.44 -6.51
N ALA A 368 13.00 -15.88 -5.43
CA ALA A 368 14.41 -16.00 -5.10
C ALA A 368 14.65 -16.11 -3.58
N ARG A 369 15.79 -16.70 -3.18
CA ARG A 369 16.13 -16.85 -1.75
C ARG A 369 16.27 -15.48 -1.06
N PRO A 370 15.88 -15.35 0.22
CA PRO A 370 16.09 -14.15 1.03
C PRO A 370 17.54 -13.63 0.98
N ASP A 371 17.70 -12.31 0.98
CA ASP A 371 18.99 -11.59 0.88
C ASP A 371 19.89 -11.93 -0.33
N SER A 372 19.41 -12.73 -1.29
CA SER A 372 20.17 -13.09 -2.49
C SER A 372 20.32 -11.92 -3.48
N ASP A 373 21.33 -11.99 -4.34
CA ASP A 373 21.50 -11.02 -5.44
C ASP A 373 20.31 -11.10 -6.41
N GLU A 374 19.74 -12.29 -6.58
CA GLU A 374 18.55 -12.53 -7.40
C GLU A 374 17.30 -11.81 -6.83
N ALA A 375 17.04 -11.92 -5.52
CA ALA A 375 15.92 -11.22 -4.88
C ALA A 375 16.08 -9.68 -4.99
N LYS A 376 17.29 -9.16 -4.79
CA LYS A 376 17.59 -7.74 -4.96
C LYS A 376 17.41 -7.27 -6.40
N ALA A 377 17.76 -8.11 -7.37
CA ALA A 377 17.56 -7.80 -8.79
C ALA A 377 16.07 -7.76 -9.16
N VAL A 378 15.25 -8.67 -8.62
CA VAL A 378 13.80 -8.66 -8.80
C VAL A 378 13.18 -7.37 -8.26
N GLU A 379 13.57 -6.93 -7.05
CA GLU A 379 13.03 -5.68 -6.51
C GLU A 379 13.50 -4.44 -7.28
N ALA A 380 14.75 -4.42 -7.77
CA ALA A 380 15.22 -3.34 -8.63
C ALA A 380 14.40 -3.26 -9.92
N GLU A 381 14.12 -4.40 -10.57
CA GLU A 381 13.26 -4.46 -11.76
C GLU A 381 11.82 -4.01 -11.44
N ASN A 382 11.29 -4.41 -10.28
CA ASN A 382 9.96 -3.99 -9.85
C ASN A 382 9.84 -2.46 -9.77
N LEU A 383 10.81 -1.81 -9.12
CA LEU A 383 10.85 -0.36 -8.97
C LEU A 383 10.98 0.38 -10.32
N GLU A 384 11.74 -0.20 -11.27
CA GLU A 384 11.84 0.33 -12.63
C GLU A 384 10.52 0.23 -13.41
N ARG A 385 9.68 -0.77 -13.11
CA ARG A 385 8.42 -1.01 -13.82
C ARG A 385 7.22 -0.30 -13.20
N GLU A 386 7.27 0.02 -11.92
CA GLU A 386 6.17 0.57 -11.14
C GLU A 386 5.85 2.03 -11.53
N VAL A 387 4.55 2.32 -11.63
CA VAL A 387 3.99 3.67 -11.79
C VAL A 387 2.60 3.74 -11.16
N VAL A 388 2.30 4.81 -10.44
CA VAL A 388 0.97 5.04 -9.84
C VAL A 388 0.06 5.68 -10.87
N LEU A 389 -1.18 5.20 -10.98
CA LEU A 389 -2.28 5.89 -11.64
C LEU A 389 -3.14 6.56 -10.56
N ASP A 390 -3.12 7.89 -10.55
CA ASP A 390 -3.72 8.71 -9.49
C ASP A 390 -5.14 9.20 -9.86
N ASP A 391 -5.79 9.90 -8.93
CA ASP A 391 -7.06 10.58 -9.13
C ASP A 391 -6.93 12.12 -9.23
N GLY A 392 -5.72 12.67 -9.20
CA GLY A 392 -5.48 14.12 -9.25
C GLY A 392 -5.85 14.82 -7.94
N ALA A 393 -5.65 14.16 -6.80
CA ALA A 393 -5.94 14.69 -5.47
C ALA A 393 -4.99 14.18 -4.37
N THR A 394 -4.94 14.90 -3.26
CA THR A 394 -4.21 14.55 -2.02
C THR A 394 -5.16 14.27 -0.85
N VAL A 395 -6.47 14.25 -1.12
CA VAL A 395 -7.50 14.02 -0.09
C VAL A 395 -7.54 12.57 0.35
N ASN A 396 -7.89 12.36 1.62
CA ASN A 396 -8.15 11.04 2.17
C ASN A 396 -9.65 10.74 2.14
N TYR A 397 -10.08 9.73 1.37
CA TYR A 397 -11.47 9.30 1.22
C TYR A 397 -12.08 8.63 2.46
N LEU A 398 -11.28 8.31 3.48
CA LEU A 398 -11.78 7.84 4.77
C LEU A 398 -12.01 8.98 5.77
N GLN A 399 -11.57 10.19 5.44
CA GLN A 399 -11.64 11.35 6.32
C GLN A 399 -12.35 12.51 5.63
N ASN A 400 -11.61 13.26 4.81
CA ASN A 400 -12.04 14.53 4.24
C ASN A 400 -13.08 14.34 3.13
N ASP A 401 -12.94 13.26 2.34
CA ASP A 401 -13.73 13.01 1.13
C ASP A 401 -14.59 11.75 1.23
N LYS A 402 -14.94 11.31 2.46
CA LYS A 402 -15.81 10.16 2.69
C LYS A 402 -17.22 10.26 2.09
N ASP A 403 -17.64 11.47 1.73
CA ASP A 403 -18.93 11.72 1.07
C ASP A 403 -18.81 11.93 -0.46
N VAL A 404 -17.61 11.75 -1.03
CA VAL A 404 -17.34 11.78 -2.47
C VAL A 404 -17.09 10.34 -2.94
N PRO A 405 -17.84 9.82 -3.94
CA PRO A 405 -17.64 8.45 -4.43
C PRO A 405 -16.21 8.18 -4.89
N LEU A 406 -15.67 7.02 -4.51
CA LEU A 406 -14.31 6.59 -4.90
C LEU A 406 -14.16 6.48 -6.43
N PRO A 407 -13.04 6.94 -7.00
CA PRO A 407 -12.66 6.60 -8.37
C PRO A 407 -12.17 5.15 -8.44
N TYR A 408 -12.15 4.57 -9.65
CA TYR A 408 -11.60 3.23 -9.94
C TYR A 408 -12.24 2.03 -9.19
N VAL A 409 -13.25 2.23 -8.35
CA VAL A 409 -13.95 1.15 -7.63
C VAL A 409 -15.33 0.93 -8.24
N SER A 410 -15.61 -0.33 -8.63
CA SER A 410 -16.90 -0.72 -9.20
C SER A 410 -17.18 -2.20 -8.95
N ASN A 411 -18.46 -2.53 -8.72
CA ASN A 411 -18.92 -3.92 -8.65
C ASN A 411 -19.10 -4.54 -10.05
N ASP A 412 -19.46 -3.73 -11.04
CA ASP A 412 -19.77 -4.19 -12.40
C ASP A 412 -18.52 -4.23 -13.31
N ALA A 413 -17.54 -3.36 -13.04
CA ALA A 413 -16.29 -3.25 -13.80
C ALA A 413 -15.10 -3.02 -12.84
N PRO A 414 -14.78 -4.00 -11.98
CA PRO A 414 -13.75 -3.87 -10.94
C PRO A 414 -12.35 -3.69 -11.53
N VAL A 415 -11.52 -2.87 -10.86
CA VAL A 415 -10.08 -2.85 -11.09
C VAL A 415 -9.43 -3.96 -10.28
N ARG A 416 -8.80 -4.92 -10.96
CA ARG A 416 -8.25 -6.14 -10.35
C ARG A 416 -6.77 -6.27 -10.62
N VAL A 417 -5.99 -6.70 -9.63
CA VAL A 417 -4.59 -7.06 -9.84
C VAL A 417 -4.49 -8.17 -10.91
N GLY A 418 -3.52 -8.04 -11.81
CA GLY A 418 -3.36 -8.90 -12.98
C GLY A 418 -4.20 -8.48 -14.20
N ALA A 419 -5.14 -7.52 -14.07
CA ALA A 419 -5.87 -7.00 -15.22
C ALA A 419 -4.97 -6.14 -16.11
N SER A 420 -5.15 -6.23 -17.44
CA SER A 420 -4.52 -5.30 -18.37
C SER A 420 -5.15 -3.91 -18.23
N ALA A 421 -4.31 -2.88 -18.16
CA ALA A 421 -4.71 -1.48 -18.18
C ALA A 421 -4.39 -0.85 -19.55
N THR A 422 -5.35 -0.12 -20.12
CA THR A 422 -5.18 0.63 -21.36
C THR A 422 -5.46 2.10 -21.12
N MET A 423 -4.47 2.96 -21.35
CA MET A 423 -4.64 4.41 -21.28
C MET A 423 -5.55 4.88 -22.43
N THR A 424 -6.63 5.57 -22.09
CA THR A 424 -7.67 6.03 -23.03
C THR A 424 -7.66 7.54 -23.25
N SER A 425 -7.01 8.28 -22.35
CA SER A 425 -6.86 9.74 -22.42
C SER A 425 -5.46 10.16 -21.97
N PRO A 426 -5.00 11.37 -22.34
CA PRO A 426 -3.72 11.88 -21.87
C PRO A 426 -3.69 12.13 -20.36
N VAL A 427 -2.52 11.97 -19.77
CA VAL A 427 -2.20 12.17 -18.35
C VAL A 427 -0.93 13.00 -18.23
N VAL A 428 -0.72 13.64 -17.09
CA VAL A 428 0.55 14.31 -16.79
C VAL A 428 1.44 13.35 -15.99
N LEU A 429 2.72 13.25 -16.34
CA LEU A 429 3.69 12.52 -15.52
C LEU A 429 4.13 13.41 -14.36
N GLY A 430 3.94 12.95 -13.12
CA GLY A 430 4.45 13.61 -11.92
C GLY A 430 5.35 12.71 -11.10
N PHE A 431 5.98 13.30 -10.09
CA PHE A 431 6.79 12.60 -9.10
C PHE A 431 6.46 13.16 -7.71
N ASP A 432 6.08 12.29 -6.78
CA ASP A 432 5.97 12.63 -5.36
C ASP A 432 6.04 11.35 -4.52
N HIS A 433 6.35 11.49 -3.23
CA HIS A 433 6.43 10.37 -2.28
C HIS A 433 7.28 9.19 -2.80
N GLU A 434 8.37 9.51 -3.52
CA GLU A 434 9.30 8.55 -4.14
C GLU A 434 8.66 7.66 -5.24
N LYS A 435 7.57 8.13 -5.86
CA LYS A 435 6.82 7.42 -6.91
C LYS A 435 6.60 8.28 -8.15
N TRP A 436 6.82 7.67 -9.30
CA TRP A 436 6.33 8.19 -10.57
C TRP A 436 4.83 7.96 -10.68
N ARG A 437 4.11 8.96 -11.18
CA ARG A 437 2.65 8.91 -11.25
C ARG A 437 2.06 9.52 -12.51
N PHE A 438 1.00 8.89 -12.98
CA PHE A 438 0.10 9.42 -14.00
C PHE A 438 -1.04 10.17 -13.33
N GLN A 439 -1.00 11.49 -13.45
CA GLN A 439 -2.05 12.38 -12.98
C GLN A 439 -3.09 12.59 -14.09
N PRO A 440 -4.39 12.37 -13.84
CA PRO A 440 -5.43 12.77 -14.79
C PRO A 440 -5.40 14.29 -14.98
N THR A 441 -5.83 14.80 -16.14
CA THR A 441 -5.74 16.25 -16.41
C THR A 441 -6.67 17.12 -15.55
N THR A 442 -7.61 16.48 -14.86
CA THR A 442 -8.47 17.08 -13.83
C THR A 442 -8.74 16.04 -12.75
N ARG A 443 -9.07 16.50 -11.54
CA ARG A 443 -9.47 15.61 -10.45
C ARG A 443 -10.57 14.60 -10.88
N LEU A 444 -10.27 13.33 -10.70
CA LEU A 444 -11.14 12.18 -10.90
C LEU A 444 -11.85 11.81 -9.59
N THR A 445 -13.14 11.52 -9.69
CA THR A 445 -13.97 10.92 -8.63
C THR A 445 -14.91 9.91 -9.26
N GLY A 446 -15.60 9.11 -8.45
CA GLY A 446 -16.65 8.22 -8.96
C GLY A 446 -17.80 8.96 -9.65
N ASP A 447 -18.03 10.24 -9.34
CA ASP A 447 -19.10 11.05 -9.95
C ASP A 447 -18.80 11.45 -11.41
N ASN A 448 -17.53 11.52 -11.80
CA ASN A 448 -17.11 11.99 -13.12
C ASN A 448 -16.32 10.96 -13.93
N ALA A 449 -16.12 9.74 -13.40
CA ALA A 449 -15.31 8.69 -14.00
C ALA A 449 -15.70 8.37 -15.46
N ASP A 450 -17.00 8.27 -15.77
CA ASP A 450 -17.50 8.02 -17.13
C ASP A 450 -17.00 9.03 -18.19
N ALA A 451 -16.66 10.26 -17.76
CA ALA A 451 -16.26 11.34 -18.64
C ALA A 451 -14.75 11.52 -18.75
N ILE A 452 -14.00 11.27 -17.67
CA ILE A 452 -12.59 11.69 -17.57
C ILE A 452 -11.63 10.62 -17.08
N GLN A 453 -12.08 9.40 -16.79
CA GLN A 453 -11.19 8.33 -16.34
C GLN A 453 -10.10 8.07 -17.40
N PRO A 454 -8.80 8.14 -17.02
CA PRO A 454 -7.71 8.12 -17.99
C PRO A 454 -7.39 6.71 -18.51
N ALA A 455 -7.90 5.65 -17.88
CA ALA A 455 -7.61 4.26 -18.22
C ALA A 455 -8.86 3.38 -18.23
N SER A 456 -8.79 2.27 -18.97
CA SER A 456 -9.76 1.17 -18.92
C SER A 456 -9.07 -0.13 -18.54
N PHE A 457 -9.80 -1.04 -17.91
CA PHE A 457 -9.26 -2.27 -17.33
C PHE A 457 -10.02 -3.48 -17.85
N SER A 458 -9.31 -4.56 -18.15
CA SER A 458 -9.95 -5.84 -18.50
C SER A 458 -10.63 -6.47 -17.29
N ASP A 459 -11.80 -7.07 -17.48
CA ASP A 459 -12.42 -7.91 -16.45
C ASP A 459 -11.82 -9.33 -16.49
N THR A 460 -11.27 -9.76 -15.36
CA THR A 460 -10.63 -11.08 -15.17
C THR A 460 -11.42 -11.98 -14.22
N ARG A 461 -12.63 -11.59 -13.78
CA ARG A 461 -13.42 -12.36 -12.81
C ARG A 461 -13.84 -13.71 -13.37
N THR A 462 -13.77 -14.72 -12.52
CA THR A 462 -14.35 -16.05 -12.78
C THR A 462 -15.38 -16.38 -11.70
N GLU A 463 -16.45 -17.06 -12.10
CA GLU A 463 -17.55 -17.44 -11.19
C GLU A 463 -17.25 -18.69 -10.36
N ALA A 464 -16.23 -19.45 -10.72
CA ALA A 464 -15.77 -20.68 -10.07
C ALA A 464 -14.28 -20.90 -10.36
N PRO A 465 -13.56 -21.72 -9.56
CA PRO A 465 -12.21 -22.16 -9.89
C PRO A 465 -12.17 -22.90 -11.23
N GLU A 466 -10.99 -22.95 -11.84
CA GLU A 466 -10.73 -23.83 -12.98
C GLU A 466 -10.87 -25.31 -12.57
N ALA A 467 -11.26 -26.16 -13.53
CA ALA A 467 -11.45 -27.58 -13.26
C ALA A 467 -10.10 -28.26 -13.01
N VAL A 468 -9.89 -28.74 -11.78
CA VAL A 468 -8.66 -29.43 -11.35
C VAL A 468 -8.65 -30.94 -11.62
N GLY A 469 -9.77 -31.49 -12.13
CA GLY A 469 -9.94 -32.92 -12.38
C GLY A 469 -10.00 -33.76 -11.10
N GLY A 470 -9.86 -35.08 -11.25
CA GLY A 470 -9.83 -36.03 -10.14
C GLY A 470 -11.20 -36.56 -9.68
N GLN A 471 -11.17 -37.60 -8.87
CA GLN A 471 -12.34 -38.19 -8.21
C GLN A 471 -12.82 -37.32 -7.05
N VAL A 472 -11.89 -36.68 -6.33
CA VAL A 472 -12.16 -35.76 -5.23
C VAL A 472 -11.22 -34.55 -5.31
N SER A 473 -11.55 -33.50 -4.58
CA SER A 473 -10.73 -32.28 -4.52
C SER A 473 -10.59 -31.77 -3.08
N MET A 474 -9.53 -31.01 -2.85
CA MET A 474 -9.30 -30.32 -1.58
C MET A 474 -8.94 -28.85 -1.84
N ALA A 475 -9.26 -27.98 -0.88
CA ALA A 475 -8.87 -26.59 -0.94
C ALA A 475 -8.30 -26.06 0.38
N SER A 476 -7.47 -25.03 0.28
CA SER A 476 -7.03 -24.19 1.40
C SER A 476 -7.69 -22.82 1.29
N PHE A 477 -8.32 -22.31 2.35
CA PHE A 477 -8.98 -21.00 2.33
C PHE A 477 -8.92 -20.28 3.69
N ASN A 478 -8.15 -19.18 3.77
CA ASN A 478 -8.26 -18.23 4.88
C ASN A 478 -9.51 -17.37 4.64
N VAL A 479 -10.43 -17.34 5.61
CA VAL A 479 -11.75 -16.69 5.48
C VAL A 479 -11.90 -15.37 6.26
N LEU A 480 -10.79 -14.71 6.60
CA LEU A 480 -10.76 -13.35 7.17
C LEU A 480 -11.54 -13.22 8.49
N ASN A 481 -11.02 -13.79 9.57
CA ASN A 481 -11.51 -13.73 10.95
C ASN A 481 -13.04 -13.92 11.05
N TYR A 482 -13.49 -15.15 10.82
CA TYR A 482 -14.89 -15.54 10.95
C TYR A 482 -15.22 -15.89 12.41
N PHE A 483 -15.82 -14.92 13.11
CA PHE A 483 -16.22 -15.02 14.50
C PHE A 483 -17.73 -14.89 14.64
N THR A 484 -18.38 -15.83 15.32
CA THR A 484 -19.81 -15.75 15.64
C THR A 484 -20.06 -15.00 16.95
N THR A 485 -19.03 -14.91 17.80
CA THR A 485 -18.98 -14.03 18.97
C THR A 485 -18.56 -12.64 18.53
N THR A 486 -19.54 -11.81 18.17
CA THR A 486 -19.31 -10.45 17.67
C THR A 486 -18.89 -9.49 18.78
N GLY A 487 -18.13 -8.44 18.42
CA GLY A 487 -17.57 -7.51 19.41
C GLY A 487 -18.60 -6.86 20.34
N ASP A 488 -19.81 -6.57 19.86
CA ASP A 488 -20.90 -5.99 20.64
C ASP A 488 -21.44 -6.91 21.76
N GLN A 489 -21.07 -8.19 21.75
CA GLN A 489 -21.37 -9.16 22.79
C GLN A 489 -20.36 -9.10 23.96
N LEU A 490 -19.21 -8.45 23.74
CA LEU A 490 -18.12 -8.34 24.70
C LEU A 490 -17.98 -6.90 25.23
N SER A 491 -17.34 -6.76 26.39
CA SER A 491 -17.00 -5.45 26.95
C SER A 491 -15.56 -5.07 26.63
N GLY A 492 -15.32 -3.80 26.31
CA GLY A 492 -13.95 -3.28 26.12
C GLY A 492 -13.46 -3.29 24.67
N CYS A 493 -14.26 -3.81 23.72
CA CYS A 493 -13.91 -3.77 22.31
C CYS A 493 -13.89 -2.33 21.76
N ASP A 494 -12.87 -2.06 20.94
CA ASP A 494 -12.76 -0.91 20.07
C ASP A 494 -13.11 -1.33 18.62
N TYR A 495 -13.59 -0.38 17.81
CA TYR A 495 -14.13 -0.68 16.48
C TYR A 495 -13.54 0.20 15.38
N TYR A 496 -13.50 -0.34 14.17
CA TYR A 496 -13.58 0.47 12.98
C TYR A 496 -15.05 0.77 12.67
N GLU A 497 -15.35 2.06 12.47
CA GLU A 497 -16.70 2.57 12.28
C GLU A 497 -16.90 3.01 10.83
N ASP A 498 -18.12 2.86 10.32
CA ASP A 498 -18.51 3.45 9.04
C ASP A 498 -18.62 4.98 9.11
N ARG A 499 -18.89 5.64 7.97
CA ARG A 499 -19.00 7.10 7.93
C ARG A 499 -20.11 7.67 8.83
N GLY A 500 -21.08 6.84 9.21
CA GLY A 500 -22.21 7.15 10.10
C GLY A 500 -21.94 6.86 11.58
N GLY A 501 -20.76 6.33 11.93
CA GLY A 501 -20.39 5.95 13.29
C GLY A 501 -20.93 4.59 13.72
N ASN A 502 -21.37 3.73 12.80
CA ASN A 502 -21.78 2.37 13.12
C ASN A 502 -20.53 1.48 13.21
N PRO A 503 -20.35 0.70 14.28
CA PRO A 503 -19.29 -0.31 14.35
C PRO A 503 -19.42 -1.34 13.23
N ILE A 504 -18.37 -1.54 12.43
CA ILE A 504 -18.34 -2.51 11.33
C ILE A 504 -17.46 -3.72 11.68
N THR A 505 -16.22 -3.49 12.10
CA THR A 505 -15.29 -4.55 12.54
C THR A 505 -14.62 -4.22 13.87
N VAL A 506 -14.25 -5.26 14.60
CA VAL A 506 -13.45 -5.14 15.83
C VAL A 506 -12.04 -4.71 15.44
N ARG A 507 -11.55 -3.65 16.10
CA ARG A 507 -10.17 -3.15 15.97
C ARG A 507 -9.25 -3.74 17.04
N GLY A 508 -9.79 -4.02 18.22
CA GLY A 508 -9.00 -4.49 19.36
C GLY A 508 -9.74 -4.26 20.68
N GLY A 509 -9.00 -4.23 21.79
CA GLY A 509 -9.54 -3.98 23.14
C GLY A 509 -10.26 -5.16 23.78
N CYS A 510 -10.55 -6.21 23.01
CA CYS A 510 -11.15 -7.46 23.48
C CYS A 510 -10.66 -8.66 22.64
N ASP A 511 -11.12 -9.85 22.99
CA ASP A 511 -10.68 -11.11 22.36
C ASP A 511 -11.43 -11.46 21.07
N ALA A 512 -12.60 -10.85 20.82
CA ALA A 512 -13.27 -11.00 19.52
C ALA A 512 -12.41 -10.45 18.38
N ARG A 513 -12.56 -11.04 17.20
CA ARG A 513 -11.99 -10.57 15.93
C ARG A 513 -13.11 -10.46 14.88
N GLY A 514 -12.82 -9.84 13.74
CA GLY A 514 -13.78 -9.77 12.64
C GLY A 514 -14.98 -8.86 12.93
N ALA A 515 -16.20 -9.38 12.75
CA ALA A 515 -17.43 -8.60 12.75
C ALA A 515 -17.74 -7.91 14.10
N ALA A 516 -18.07 -6.62 14.04
CA ALA A 516 -18.43 -5.84 15.24
C ALA A 516 -19.80 -6.22 15.82
N ASN A 517 -20.74 -6.66 14.98
CA ASN A 517 -22.11 -6.99 15.36
C ASN A 517 -22.74 -7.99 14.36
N ALA A 518 -23.94 -8.48 14.69
CA ALA A 518 -24.66 -9.47 13.88
C ALA A 518 -24.93 -9.04 12.42
N GLU A 519 -25.07 -7.73 12.14
CA GLU A 519 -25.29 -7.24 10.78
C GLU A 519 -24.00 -7.31 9.95
N SER A 520 -22.87 -6.93 10.54
CA SER A 520 -21.55 -7.12 9.93
C SER A 520 -21.21 -8.59 9.72
N LEU A 521 -21.49 -9.44 10.71
CA LEU A 521 -21.28 -10.89 10.60
C LEU A 521 -22.09 -11.45 9.43
N LYS A 522 -23.36 -11.07 9.30
CA LYS A 522 -24.19 -11.48 8.16
C LYS A 522 -23.58 -11.07 6.82
N ARG A 523 -23.00 -9.86 6.71
CA ARG A 523 -22.36 -9.41 5.46
C ARG A 523 -21.15 -10.27 5.12
N GLN A 524 -20.29 -10.52 6.09
CA GLN A 524 -19.11 -11.38 5.99
C GLN A 524 -19.49 -12.81 5.60
N GLU A 525 -20.38 -13.43 6.40
CA GLU A 525 -20.86 -14.79 6.23
C GLU A 525 -21.50 -15.01 4.85
N THR A 526 -22.26 -14.03 4.35
CA THR A 526 -22.85 -14.11 3.00
C THR A 526 -21.78 -14.29 1.92
N LYS A 527 -20.66 -13.57 2.02
CA LYS A 527 -19.55 -13.67 1.05
C LYS A 527 -18.82 -15.01 1.19
N ILE A 528 -18.48 -15.40 2.43
CA ILE A 528 -17.79 -16.67 2.72
C ILE A 528 -18.63 -17.87 2.26
N VAL A 529 -19.93 -17.89 2.57
CA VAL A 529 -20.86 -18.96 2.15
C VAL A 529 -20.99 -19.02 0.64
N SER A 530 -21.05 -17.87 -0.04
CA SER A 530 -21.06 -17.82 -1.51
C SER A 530 -19.76 -18.37 -2.10
N ALA A 531 -18.61 -17.99 -1.54
CA ALA A 531 -17.30 -18.45 -1.98
C ALA A 531 -17.16 -19.98 -1.81
N ILE A 532 -17.41 -20.53 -0.61
CA ILE A 532 -17.26 -21.97 -0.33
C ILE A 532 -18.23 -22.81 -1.18
N ASN A 533 -19.50 -22.39 -1.32
CA ASN A 533 -20.46 -23.15 -2.12
C ASN A 533 -20.15 -23.14 -3.63
N LYS A 534 -19.46 -22.11 -4.14
CA LYS A 534 -18.98 -22.03 -5.53
C LYS A 534 -17.62 -22.70 -5.74
N LEU A 535 -16.78 -22.71 -4.70
CA LEU A 535 -15.52 -23.46 -4.65
C LEU A 535 -15.79 -24.95 -4.86
N ASP A 536 -16.84 -25.46 -4.19
CA ASP A 536 -17.45 -26.77 -4.42
C ASP A 536 -16.45 -27.95 -4.38
N THR A 537 -15.53 -27.93 -3.42
CA THR A 537 -14.54 -29.00 -3.25
C THR A 537 -14.98 -30.06 -2.25
N SER A 538 -14.39 -31.25 -2.33
CA SER A 538 -14.74 -32.37 -1.44
C SER A 538 -14.31 -32.12 0.01
N VAL A 539 -13.18 -31.44 0.22
CA VAL A 539 -12.62 -31.04 1.52
C VAL A 539 -12.14 -29.58 1.45
N VAL A 540 -12.31 -28.80 2.52
CA VAL A 540 -11.80 -27.42 2.63
C VAL A 540 -11.10 -27.23 3.98
N SER A 541 -9.82 -26.83 3.94
CA SER A 541 -9.08 -26.20 5.03
C SER A 541 -9.61 -24.80 5.25
N LEU A 542 -9.97 -24.48 6.49
CA LEU A 542 -10.36 -23.13 6.89
C LEU A 542 -9.36 -22.61 7.91
N MET A 543 -8.86 -21.40 7.65
CA MET A 543 -8.08 -20.62 8.61
C MET A 543 -8.91 -19.42 9.06
N GLU A 544 -8.58 -18.89 10.23
CA GLU A 544 -9.28 -17.74 10.83
C GLU A 544 -10.71 -18.03 11.30
N ILE A 545 -10.96 -19.26 11.76
CA ILE A 545 -12.21 -19.63 12.43
C ILE A 545 -12.08 -19.34 13.92
N GLU A 546 -13.12 -18.77 14.54
CA GLU A 546 -13.17 -18.60 16.00
C GLU A 546 -12.95 -19.91 16.75
N ASN A 547 -12.04 -19.89 17.71
CA ASN A 547 -11.98 -20.89 18.77
C ASN A 547 -13.02 -20.55 19.83
N SER A 548 -14.23 -21.08 19.66
CA SER A 548 -15.38 -20.73 20.52
C SER A 548 -15.21 -21.15 21.99
N ALA A 549 -14.23 -22.01 22.30
CA ALA A 549 -13.87 -22.36 23.68
C ALA A 549 -13.35 -21.15 24.48
N ALA A 550 -12.69 -20.19 23.82
CA ALA A 550 -12.24 -18.93 24.44
C ALA A 550 -13.40 -18.02 24.90
N PHE A 551 -14.62 -18.31 24.44
CA PHE A 551 -15.83 -17.53 24.72
C PHE A 551 -16.86 -18.32 25.55
N ASP A 552 -16.41 -19.31 26.33
CA ASP A 552 -17.24 -20.18 27.18
C ASP A 552 -18.30 -21.00 26.40
N LYS A 553 -18.03 -21.33 25.13
CA LYS A 553 -18.89 -22.15 24.28
C LYS A 553 -18.23 -23.50 23.92
N ASP A 554 -18.95 -24.34 23.18
CA ASP A 554 -18.35 -25.50 22.53
C ASP A 554 -17.28 -25.04 21.53
N ARG A 555 -16.13 -25.73 21.45
CA ARG A 555 -15.01 -25.35 20.57
C ARG A 555 -15.41 -25.28 19.09
N ASP A 556 -16.45 -26.03 18.70
CA ASP A 556 -16.95 -26.11 17.33
C ASP A 556 -18.14 -25.18 17.03
N ASP A 557 -18.65 -24.40 17.99
CA ASP A 557 -19.88 -23.59 17.85
C ASP A 557 -19.88 -22.66 16.60
N ALA A 558 -18.78 -21.95 16.36
CA ALA A 558 -18.64 -21.12 15.17
C ALA A 558 -18.60 -21.92 13.86
N LEU A 559 -17.93 -23.08 13.86
CA LEU A 559 -17.80 -23.95 12.69
C LEU A 559 -19.12 -24.64 12.35
N GLU A 560 -19.83 -25.14 13.36
CA GLU A 560 -21.18 -25.70 13.20
C GLU A 560 -22.12 -24.64 12.62
N THR A 561 -22.07 -23.41 13.14
CA THR A 561 -22.84 -22.29 12.59
C THR A 561 -22.54 -22.05 11.12
N LEU A 562 -21.25 -22.05 10.72
CA LEU A 562 -20.88 -21.88 9.31
C LEU A 562 -21.43 -23.01 8.43
N VAL A 563 -21.34 -24.27 8.87
CA VAL A 563 -21.86 -25.43 8.12
C VAL A 563 -23.39 -25.38 7.99
N GLU A 564 -24.11 -24.99 9.04
CA GLU A 564 -25.55 -24.77 8.97
C GLU A 564 -25.89 -23.76 7.86
N ARG A 565 -25.14 -22.65 7.80
CA ARG A 565 -25.34 -21.59 6.79
C ARG A 565 -25.00 -22.04 5.38
N LEU A 566 -23.93 -22.82 5.22
CA LEU A 566 -23.57 -23.42 3.94
C LEU A 566 -24.69 -24.33 3.43
N ASN A 567 -25.26 -25.16 4.30
CA ASN A 567 -26.35 -26.08 3.97
C ASN A 567 -27.69 -25.36 3.73
N GLU A 568 -27.99 -24.32 4.50
CA GLU A 568 -29.13 -23.44 4.26
C GLU A 568 -29.07 -22.81 2.87
N ALA A 569 -27.89 -22.31 2.47
CA ALA A 569 -27.68 -21.71 1.15
C ALA A 569 -27.67 -22.75 0.01
N ALA A 570 -27.15 -23.95 0.24
CA ALA A 570 -27.19 -25.04 -0.72
C ALA A 570 -28.60 -25.64 -0.89
N GLY A 571 -29.46 -25.51 0.12
CA GLY A 571 -30.81 -26.10 0.15
C GLY A 571 -30.82 -27.61 0.43
N THR A 572 -29.68 -28.18 0.82
CA THR A 572 -29.44 -29.59 1.14
C THR A 572 -28.34 -29.72 2.18
N ASP A 573 -28.27 -30.86 2.87
CA ASP A 573 -27.16 -31.22 3.77
C ASP A 573 -25.91 -31.59 2.93
N LYS A 574 -25.33 -30.59 2.25
CA LYS A 574 -24.18 -30.73 1.34
C LYS A 574 -22.86 -30.83 2.08
N TRP A 575 -22.75 -30.14 3.21
CA TRP A 575 -21.53 -29.97 4.00
C TRP A 575 -21.68 -30.57 5.38
N ASP A 576 -20.57 -31.08 5.90
CA ASP A 576 -20.37 -31.47 7.29
C ASP A 576 -19.00 -30.95 7.75
N PHE A 577 -18.73 -30.91 9.05
CA PHE A 577 -17.43 -30.50 9.60
C PHE A 577 -16.72 -31.65 10.30
N VAL A 578 -15.39 -31.55 10.37
CA VAL A 578 -14.57 -32.43 11.20
C VAL A 578 -14.70 -32.00 12.66
N PRO A 579 -15.30 -32.82 13.54
CA PRO A 579 -15.45 -32.46 14.95
C PRO A 579 -14.10 -32.36 15.64
N SER A 580 -13.99 -31.47 16.63
CA SER A 580 -12.83 -31.41 17.51
C SER A 580 -12.57 -32.76 18.19
N PRO A 581 -11.30 -33.20 18.30
CA PRO A 581 -10.98 -34.42 19.02
C PRO A 581 -11.23 -34.28 20.52
N ALA A 582 -11.28 -35.41 21.22
CA ALA A 582 -11.44 -35.40 22.68
C ALA A 582 -10.22 -34.80 23.42
N ASP A 583 -9.03 -34.97 22.83
CA ASP A 583 -7.78 -34.39 23.33
C ASP A 583 -7.50 -33.10 22.55
N VAL A 584 -7.62 -31.95 23.22
CA VAL A 584 -7.32 -30.61 22.69
C VAL A 584 -6.18 -29.98 23.51
N PRO A 585 -5.36 -29.09 22.92
CA PRO A 585 -4.35 -28.34 23.66
C PRO A 585 -4.95 -27.58 24.83
N ALA A 586 -4.15 -27.38 25.88
CA ALA A 586 -4.63 -26.76 27.12
C ALA A 586 -4.79 -25.24 26.99
N ASP A 587 -3.91 -24.61 26.22
CA ASP A 587 -3.89 -23.19 25.90
C ASP A 587 -3.92 -23.11 24.37
N GLU A 588 -4.85 -22.35 23.80
CA GLU A 588 -4.98 -22.18 22.34
C GLU A 588 -5.22 -20.69 22.04
N ASP A 589 -4.85 -20.26 20.84
CA ASP A 589 -5.24 -18.95 20.34
C ASP A 589 -6.78 -18.85 20.17
N VAL A 590 -7.31 -17.62 20.22
CA VAL A 590 -8.74 -17.34 20.00
C VAL A 590 -9.17 -17.63 18.55
N ILE A 591 -8.22 -17.85 17.66
CA ILE A 591 -8.39 -18.32 16.29
C ILE A 591 -7.90 -19.77 16.20
N ARG A 592 -8.63 -20.62 15.47
CA ARG A 592 -8.24 -21.99 15.14
C ARG A 592 -8.29 -22.26 13.64
N THR A 593 -7.63 -23.36 13.25
CA THR A 593 -7.84 -24.00 11.95
C THR A 593 -9.02 -24.97 12.02
N ALA A 594 -9.67 -25.25 10.89
CA ALA A 594 -10.80 -26.18 10.79
C ALA A 594 -10.86 -26.90 9.44
N LEU A 595 -11.62 -27.98 9.39
CA LEU A 595 -11.88 -28.74 8.15
C LEU A 595 -13.38 -28.95 7.98
N ILE A 596 -13.90 -28.62 6.79
CA ILE A 596 -15.24 -29.01 6.34
C ILE A 596 -15.13 -29.94 5.13
N TYR A 597 -16.16 -30.75 4.90
CA TYR A 597 -16.15 -31.73 3.82
C TYR A 597 -17.55 -32.00 3.29
N GLN A 598 -17.63 -32.54 2.08
CA GLN A 598 -18.88 -33.02 1.50
C GLN A 598 -19.05 -34.51 1.83
N PRO A 599 -19.97 -34.90 2.74
CA PRO A 599 -20.16 -36.30 3.13
C PRO A 599 -20.67 -37.18 1.98
N ALA A 600 -21.12 -36.61 0.87
CA ALA A 600 -21.45 -37.37 -0.34
C ALA A 600 -20.21 -37.88 -1.08
N GLU A 601 -19.06 -37.21 -0.95
CA GLU A 601 -17.86 -37.44 -1.77
C GLU A 601 -16.73 -38.10 -0.98
N VAL A 602 -16.63 -37.82 0.32
CA VAL A 602 -15.57 -38.38 1.18
C VAL A 602 -16.12 -38.84 2.52
N ALA A 603 -15.40 -39.74 3.18
CA ALA A 603 -15.68 -40.20 4.54
C ALA A 603 -14.46 -39.98 5.44
N PRO A 604 -14.60 -39.26 6.58
CA PRO A 604 -13.55 -39.19 7.60
C PRO A 604 -13.14 -40.58 8.08
N GLN A 605 -11.84 -40.80 8.21
CA GLN A 605 -11.23 -42.02 8.72
C GLN A 605 -10.62 -41.74 10.09
N LYS A 606 -11.14 -42.43 11.12
CA LYS A 606 -10.76 -42.25 12.54
C LYS A 606 -11.07 -40.83 13.04
N ASP A 607 -10.79 -40.59 14.32
CA ASP A 607 -10.94 -39.27 14.93
C ASP A 607 -9.81 -38.35 14.44
N SER A 608 -10.08 -37.05 14.32
CA SER A 608 -9.07 -36.03 13.99
C SER A 608 -7.99 -35.94 15.07
N THR A 609 -6.87 -35.28 14.79
CA THR A 609 -5.80 -35.04 15.77
C THR A 609 -5.30 -33.60 15.66
N ILE A 610 -5.09 -32.93 16.79
CA ILE A 610 -4.46 -31.60 16.86
C ILE A 610 -2.99 -31.79 17.26
N LEU A 611 -2.09 -31.05 16.62
CA LEU A 611 -0.68 -30.99 17.00
C LEU A 611 -0.52 -30.17 18.29
N ASP A 612 -0.22 -30.85 19.39
CA ASP A 612 0.08 -30.25 20.71
C ASP A 612 1.60 -30.10 20.89
N ASP A 613 2.18 -29.05 20.32
CA ASP A 613 3.59 -28.66 20.47
C ASP A 613 3.74 -27.18 20.82
N GLU A 614 3.49 -26.86 22.09
CA GLU A 614 3.68 -25.53 22.67
C GLU A 614 5.08 -24.94 22.45
N ALA A 615 6.11 -25.75 22.22
CA ALA A 615 7.45 -25.21 21.96
C ALA A 615 7.55 -24.52 20.58
N ALA A 616 6.69 -24.89 19.64
CA ALA A 616 6.62 -24.32 18.29
C ALA A 616 5.38 -23.43 18.09
N PHE A 617 4.25 -23.77 18.71
CA PHE A 617 2.95 -23.16 18.42
C PHE A 617 2.39 -22.24 19.51
N SER A 618 3.08 -22.00 20.63
CA SER A 618 2.60 -21.12 21.71
C SER A 618 2.27 -19.67 21.28
N ASN A 619 2.68 -19.25 20.08
CA ASN A 619 2.39 -17.93 19.51
C ASN A 619 1.63 -17.99 18.16
N ALA A 620 1.17 -19.17 17.76
CA ALA A 620 0.47 -19.42 16.51
C ALA A 620 -0.73 -20.35 16.75
N ARG A 621 -1.27 -20.95 15.69
CA ARG A 621 -2.46 -21.80 15.77
C ARG A 621 -2.06 -23.24 15.54
N GLU A 622 -2.55 -24.13 16.39
CA GLU A 622 -2.24 -25.54 16.37
C GLU A 622 -2.83 -26.20 15.10
N PRO A 623 -2.01 -26.94 14.32
CA PRO A 623 -2.48 -27.67 13.15
C PRO A 623 -3.50 -28.77 13.46
N LEU A 624 -4.52 -28.91 12.61
CA LEU A 624 -5.55 -29.95 12.69
C LEU A 624 -5.39 -30.97 11.55
N SER A 625 -5.29 -32.25 11.89
CA SER A 625 -5.21 -33.38 10.95
C SER A 625 -6.52 -34.18 10.90
N GLN A 626 -6.94 -34.55 9.70
CA GLN A 626 -7.98 -35.56 9.46
C GLN A 626 -7.61 -36.39 8.22
N ALA A 627 -7.80 -37.71 8.31
CA ALA A 627 -7.73 -38.59 7.15
C ALA A 627 -9.12 -38.75 6.52
N PHE A 628 -9.20 -38.81 5.20
CA PHE A 628 -10.43 -39.00 4.43
C PHE A 628 -10.25 -40.14 3.42
N ALA A 629 -11.33 -40.84 3.10
CA ALA A 629 -11.38 -41.79 1.98
C ALA A 629 -12.42 -41.32 0.96
N PRO A 630 -12.10 -41.27 -0.35
CA PRO A 630 -13.07 -41.02 -1.41
C PRO A 630 -14.23 -42.02 -1.34
N LYS A 631 -15.43 -41.58 -1.70
CA LYS A 631 -16.57 -42.47 -1.91
C LYS A 631 -16.68 -42.85 -3.38
N ASP A 632 -17.05 -44.10 -3.62
CA ASP A 632 -17.39 -44.59 -4.96
C ASP A 632 -18.81 -44.18 -5.37
N GLU A 633 -19.22 -44.56 -6.58
CA GLU A 633 -20.57 -44.29 -7.11
C GLU A 633 -21.70 -44.93 -6.28
N PHE A 634 -21.39 -45.88 -5.41
CA PHE A 634 -22.33 -46.55 -4.51
C PHE A 634 -22.35 -45.93 -3.10
N GLY A 635 -21.49 -44.95 -2.84
CA GLY A 635 -21.36 -44.26 -1.55
C GLY A 635 -20.51 -45.03 -0.53
N GLU A 636 -19.79 -46.07 -0.95
CA GLU A 636 -18.87 -46.82 -0.10
C GLU A 636 -17.48 -46.16 -0.13
N ALA A 637 -16.82 -46.11 1.02
CA ALA A 637 -15.50 -45.48 1.14
C ALA A 637 -14.41 -46.40 0.58
N ASP A 638 -13.62 -45.89 -0.36
CA ASP A 638 -12.42 -46.54 -0.89
C ASP A 638 -11.23 -46.26 0.03
N THR A 639 -11.07 -47.12 1.04
CA THR A 639 -10.02 -46.96 2.06
C THR A 639 -8.61 -47.13 1.51
N ASP A 640 -8.43 -47.72 0.33
CA ASP A 640 -7.10 -47.86 -0.30
C ASP A 640 -6.61 -46.51 -0.85
N LYS A 641 -7.52 -45.56 -1.11
CA LYS A 641 -7.24 -44.16 -1.48
C LYS A 641 -7.35 -43.19 -0.30
N THR A 642 -7.22 -43.68 0.95
CA THR A 642 -7.24 -42.81 2.13
C THR A 642 -6.14 -41.74 2.00
N PHE A 643 -6.47 -40.47 2.21
CA PHE A 643 -5.51 -39.36 2.20
C PHE A 643 -5.61 -38.52 3.47
N VAL A 644 -4.46 -38.07 3.96
CA VAL A 644 -4.31 -37.24 5.16
C VAL A 644 -4.24 -35.78 4.77
N THR A 645 -5.08 -34.95 5.38
CA THR A 645 -5.03 -33.49 5.26
C THR A 645 -4.64 -32.88 6.60
N ILE A 646 -3.67 -31.96 6.59
CA ILE A 646 -3.23 -31.23 7.79
C ILE A 646 -3.38 -29.73 7.54
N SER A 647 -4.37 -29.14 8.20
CA SER A 647 -4.67 -27.71 8.19
C SER A 647 -3.70 -26.95 9.09
N ASN A 648 -3.12 -25.84 8.62
CA ASN A 648 -2.20 -25.02 9.41
C ASN A 648 -2.42 -23.51 9.22
N HIS A 649 -2.02 -22.71 10.21
CA HIS A 649 -1.96 -21.25 10.12
C HIS A 649 -0.78 -20.75 10.96
N PHE A 650 0.33 -20.44 10.29
CA PHE A 650 1.59 -20.07 10.92
C PHE A 650 1.57 -18.63 11.47
N LYS A 651 2.59 -18.30 12.27
CA LYS A 651 2.73 -16.94 12.81
C LYS A 651 2.89 -15.91 11.68
N SER A 652 2.10 -14.84 11.75
CA SER A 652 2.12 -13.70 10.82
C SER A 652 3.51 -13.07 10.65
N LYS A 653 3.85 -12.60 9.45
CA LYS A 653 5.10 -11.87 9.14
C LYS A 653 5.20 -10.47 9.76
N GLY A 654 4.08 -9.88 10.17
CA GLY A 654 3.99 -8.50 10.67
C GLY A 654 4.14 -8.33 12.19
N SER A 655 4.29 -9.42 12.93
CA SER A 655 4.42 -9.38 14.39
C SER A 655 5.35 -10.49 14.89
N GLY A 656 6.03 -10.25 16.00
CA GLY A 656 6.98 -11.21 16.54
C GLY A 656 8.09 -10.53 17.31
N SER A 657 8.63 -11.21 18.31
CA SER A 657 9.80 -10.73 19.03
C SER A 657 10.64 -11.91 19.52
N GLY A 658 11.86 -11.60 19.96
CA GLY A 658 12.81 -12.60 20.43
C GLY A 658 13.83 -13.02 19.37
N PRO A 659 14.83 -13.83 19.77
CA PRO A 659 16.01 -14.06 18.95
C PRO A 659 15.71 -14.71 17.60
N GLY A 660 16.04 -14.03 16.50
CA GLY A 660 15.82 -14.49 15.14
C GLY A 660 14.39 -14.23 14.62
N ASN A 661 13.56 -13.56 15.40
CA ASN A 661 12.21 -13.12 15.01
C ASN A 661 12.16 -11.62 14.72
N GLU A 662 13.26 -10.89 14.89
CA GLU A 662 13.37 -9.51 14.45
C GLU A 662 13.29 -9.45 12.91
N ASP A 663 12.61 -8.44 12.36
CA ASP A 663 12.68 -8.16 10.93
C ASP A 663 14.10 -7.71 10.58
N SER A 664 14.81 -8.54 9.82
CA SER A 664 16.21 -8.33 9.46
C SER A 664 16.38 -7.52 8.16
N GLY A 665 15.26 -7.19 7.48
CA GLY A 665 15.27 -6.56 6.17
C GLY A 665 15.63 -7.49 5.01
N ASP A 666 15.60 -8.81 5.22
CA ASP A 666 15.90 -9.83 4.20
C ASP A 666 14.69 -10.22 3.32
N GLY A 667 13.53 -9.59 3.57
CA GLY A 667 12.26 -9.84 2.90
C GLY A 667 11.36 -10.87 3.59
N GLN A 668 11.84 -11.57 4.63
CA GLN A 668 11.07 -12.59 5.33
C GLN A 668 10.13 -12.01 6.40
N GLY A 669 10.35 -10.77 6.85
CA GLY A 669 9.59 -10.15 7.92
C GLY A 669 9.86 -10.79 9.29
N ALA A 670 9.09 -10.36 10.30
CA ALA A 670 9.24 -10.84 11.66
C ALA A 670 8.85 -12.33 11.82
N SER A 671 9.21 -12.91 12.96
CA SER A 671 8.86 -14.29 13.35
C SER A 671 9.36 -15.40 12.41
N ASN A 672 10.36 -15.15 11.56
CA ASN A 672 10.92 -16.18 10.68
C ASN A 672 11.49 -17.38 11.44
N ALA A 673 12.23 -17.17 12.53
CA ALA A 673 12.77 -18.28 13.32
C ALA A 673 11.68 -19.15 13.95
N ASP A 674 10.56 -18.57 14.38
CA ASP A 674 9.42 -19.34 14.87
C ASP A 674 8.69 -20.08 13.75
N ARG A 675 8.48 -19.46 12.58
CA ARG A 675 7.92 -20.15 11.40
C ARG A 675 8.78 -21.35 10.98
N VAL A 676 10.11 -21.27 11.08
CA VAL A 676 11.01 -22.42 10.84
C VAL A 676 10.81 -23.54 11.87
N LYS A 677 10.61 -23.20 13.15
CA LYS A 677 10.29 -24.21 14.19
C LYS A 677 8.93 -24.86 13.93
N GLN A 678 7.93 -24.06 13.58
CA GLN A 678 6.58 -24.52 13.20
C GLN A 678 6.64 -25.45 12.00
N ALA A 679 7.43 -25.11 10.97
CA ALA A 679 7.63 -25.98 9.81
C ALA A 679 8.25 -27.33 10.20
N THR A 680 9.27 -27.31 11.07
CA THR A 680 9.92 -28.54 11.55
C THR A 680 8.95 -29.43 12.32
N SER A 681 8.19 -28.83 13.26
CA SER A 681 7.20 -29.55 14.06
C SER A 681 6.07 -30.13 13.18
N LEU A 682 5.62 -29.38 12.16
CA LEU A 682 4.60 -29.84 11.23
C LEU A 682 5.08 -31.01 10.35
N VAL A 683 6.36 -31.04 9.95
CA VAL A 683 6.95 -32.19 9.22
C VAL A 683 6.93 -33.46 10.08
N ASP A 684 7.35 -33.36 11.35
CA ASP A 684 7.34 -34.50 12.27
C ASP A 684 5.90 -35.01 12.48
N PHE A 685 4.97 -34.09 12.71
CA PHE A 685 3.55 -34.41 12.84
C PHE A 685 2.97 -35.08 11.58
N ALA A 686 3.33 -34.60 10.39
CA ALA A 686 2.91 -35.21 9.13
C ALA A 686 3.37 -36.67 9.01
N GLY A 687 4.57 -36.99 9.48
CA GLY A 687 5.08 -38.36 9.57
C GLY A 687 4.26 -39.23 10.54
N GLU A 688 3.89 -38.70 11.70
CA GLU A 688 3.04 -39.41 12.67
C GLU A 688 1.63 -39.69 12.11
N GLN A 689 1.04 -38.70 11.45
CA GLN A 689 -0.30 -38.83 10.85
C GLN A 689 -0.31 -39.80 9.67
N LYS A 690 0.78 -39.81 8.87
CA LYS A 690 1.02 -40.82 7.84
C LYS A 690 0.96 -42.25 8.40
N GLU A 691 1.72 -42.50 9.47
CA GLU A 691 1.76 -43.81 10.14
C GLU A 691 0.41 -44.15 10.80
N ALA A 692 -0.24 -43.17 11.43
CA ALA A 692 -1.52 -43.35 12.09
C ALA A 692 -2.63 -43.70 11.09
N ALA A 693 -2.62 -43.10 9.89
CA ALA A 693 -3.60 -43.36 8.85
C ALA A 693 -3.31 -44.64 8.03
N ASP A 694 -2.09 -45.16 8.05
CA ASP A 694 -1.60 -46.22 7.14
C ASP A 694 -1.78 -45.82 5.67
N SER A 695 -1.41 -44.57 5.35
CA SER A 695 -1.54 -43.99 4.01
C SER A 695 -0.25 -43.31 3.57
N ASP A 696 0.08 -43.40 2.28
CA ASP A 696 1.18 -42.66 1.64
C ASP A 696 0.75 -41.28 1.07
N PHE A 697 -0.54 -40.95 1.11
CA PHE A 697 -1.11 -39.71 0.59
C PHE A 697 -1.26 -38.67 1.71
N VAL A 698 -0.33 -37.72 1.83
CA VAL A 698 -0.27 -36.70 2.90
C VAL A 698 -0.13 -35.31 2.28
N TYR A 699 -1.02 -34.41 2.70
CA TYR A 699 -1.10 -33.04 2.21
C TYR A 699 -1.14 -32.05 3.37
N LEU A 700 -0.30 -31.02 3.29
CA LEU A 700 -0.31 -29.87 4.21
C LEU A 700 -0.97 -28.70 3.49
N LEU A 701 -2.06 -28.17 4.05
CA LEU A 701 -2.87 -27.11 3.46
C LEU A 701 -3.00 -25.98 4.46
N GLY A 702 -2.73 -24.75 4.06
CA GLY A 702 -2.97 -23.62 4.94
C GLY A 702 -2.22 -22.35 4.57
N ASP A 703 -2.28 -21.39 5.48
CA ASP A 703 -1.51 -20.16 5.42
C ASP A 703 -0.21 -20.36 6.20
N PHE A 704 0.88 -20.55 5.45
CA PHE A 704 2.21 -20.76 6.02
C PHE A 704 2.87 -19.44 6.43
N ASN A 705 2.22 -18.30 6.12
CA ASN A 705 2.75 -16.96 6.31
C ASN A 705 4.19 -16.84 5.77
N ALA A 706 4.49 -17.54 4.66
CA ALA A 706 5.81 -17.61 4.08
C ALA A 706 5.73 -17.72 2.57
N TYR A 707 6.56 -16.93 1.89
CA TYR A 707 6.72 -17.02 0.44
C TYR A 707 7.60 -18.23 0.07
N THR A 708 7.46 -18.69 -1.18
CA THR A 708 7.96 -19.99 -1.66
C THR A 708 9.46 -20.24 -1.42
N GLN A 709 10.30 -19.19 -1.40
CA GLN A 709 11.75 -19.32 -1.22
C GLN A 709 12.23 -18.99 0.20
N GLU A 710 11.33 -18.69 1.13
CA GLU A 710 11.66 -18.38 2.52
C GLU A 710 12.02 -19.62 3.32
N ASP A 711 12.83 -19.42 4.37
CA ASP A 711 13.40 -20.49 5.19
C ASP A 711 12.39 -21.54 5.71
N PRO A 712 11.18 -21.19 6.21
CA PRO A 712 10.19 -22.20 6.62
C PRO A 712 9.76 -23.12 5.46
N MET A 713 9.64 -22.59 4.23
CA MET A 713 9.26 -23.41 3.07
C MET A 713 10.34 -24.42 2.69
N GLN A 714 11.60 -24.06 2.92
CA GLN A 714 12.74 -24.93 2.62
C GLN A 714 12.78 -26.16 3.53
N VAL A 715 12.29 -26.06 4.76
CA VAL A 715 12.14 -27.20 5.67
C VAL A 715 11.25 -28.29 5.04
N PHE A 716 10.14 -27.89 4.43
CA PHE A 716 9.23 -28.82 3.77
C PHE A 716 9.86 -29.45 2.51
N TYR A 717 10.55 -28.65 1.70
CA TYR A 717 11.21 -29.15 0.49
C TYR A 717 12.34 -30.13 0.83
N GLU A 718 13.12 -29.87 1.87
CA GLU A 718 14.14 -30.80 2.38
C GLU A 718 13.52 -32.09 2.94
N ALA A 719 12.31 -32.02 3.49
CA ALA A 719 11.53 -33.17 3.92
C ALA A 719 10.85 -33.93 2.77
N GLY A 720 10.96 -33.45 1.53
CA GLY A 720 10.43 -34.10 0.33
C GLY A 720 9.01 -33.70 -0.06
N PHE A 721 8.46 -32.63 0.52
CA PHE A 721 7.23 -32.03 0.03
C PHE A 721 7.49 -31.17 -1.21
N LYS A 722 6.47 -31.03 -2.05
CA LYS A 722 6.42 -30.08 -3.16
C LYS A 722 5.22 -29.17 -2.99
N ASP A 723 5.38 -27.90 -3.28
CA ASP A 723 4.24 -27.00 -3.42
C ASP A 723 3.52 -27.29 -4.74
N VAL A 724 2.24 -27.60 -4.63
CA VAL A 724 1.41 -27.98 -5.78
C VAL A 724 1.09 -26.77 -6.64
N ALA A 725 0.83 -25.60 -6.05
CA ALA A 725 0.44 -24.42 -6.82
C ALA A 725 1.59 -23.95 -7.71
N SER A 726 2.80 -23.75 -7.17
CA SER A 726 3.98 -23.35 -7.95
C SER A 726 4.38 -24.33 -9.07
N GLU A 727 4.00 -25.60 -8.97
CA GLU A 727 4.29 -26.61 -10.00
C GLU A 727 3.19 -26.73 -11.08
N LYS A 728 2.00 -26.17 -10.85
CA LYS A 728 0.81 -26.41 -11.69
C LYS A 728 0.13 -25.14 -12.22
N THR A 729 0.38 -23.99 -11.60
CA THR A 729 -0.20 -22.70 -11.98
C THR A 729 0.82 -21.58 -11.79
N ASP A 730 0.60 -20.46 -12.46
CA ASP A 730 1.34 -19.19 -12.34
C ASP A 730 0.61 -18.16 -11.47
N LYS A 731 -0.57 -18.51 -10.94
CA LYS A 731 -1.37 -17.66 -10.06
C LYS A 731 -0.83 -17.65 -8.63
N SER A 732 -1.09 -16.55 -7.92
CA SER A 732 -0.61 -16.31 -6.55
C SER A 732 -1.75 -16.04 -5.59
N THR A 733 -1.54 -16.26 -4.30
CA THR A 733 -2.62 -16.19 -3.29
C THR A 733 -2.75 -14.85 -2.57
N TYR A 734 -1.75 -13.98 -2.70
CA TYR A 734 -1.62 -12.77 -1.89
C TYR A 734 -0.93 -11.61 -2.63
N VAL A 735 -1.30 -10.38 -2.25
CA VAL A 735 -0.70 -9.14 -2.75
C VAL A 735 -0.37 -8.22 -1.58
N PHE A 736 0.89 -7.78 -1.48
CA PHE A 736 1.33 -6.86 -0.43
C PHE A 736 2.30 -5.82 -0.98
N LYS A 737 2.03 -4.53 -0.72
CA LYS A 737 2.84 -3.41 -1.23
C LYS A 737 3.13 -3.55 -2.73
N SER A 738 2.08 -3.81 -3.50
CA SER A 738 2.14 -3.99 -4.95
C SER A 738 2.96 -5.20 -5.42
N ARG A 739 3.41 -6.09 -4.51
CA ARG A 739 4.12 -7.33 -4.83
C ARG A 739 3.18 -8.52 -4.74
N THR A 740 3.17 -9.34 -5.79
CA THR A 740 2.32 -10.53 -5.92
C THR A 740 3.12 -11.80 -5.58
N GLY A 741 2.58 -12.67 -4.73
CA GLY A 741 3.19 -13.95 -4.35
C GLY A 741 2.24 -14.81 -3.50
N SER A 742 2.69 -16.00 -3.07
CA SER A 742 1.82 -16.93 -2.33
C SER A 742 2.24 -17.09 -0.87
N LEU A 743 1.27 -16.93 0.05
CA LEU A 743 1.41 -17.29 1.47
C LEU A 743 0.64 -18.58 1.80
N ASP A 744 -0.40 -18.87 1.02
CA ASP A 744 -1.21 -20.08 1.15
C ASP A 744 -0.70 -21.13 0.20
N HIS A 745 -0.44 -22.33 0.73
CA HIS A 745 0.15 -23.42 -0.04
C HIS A 745 -0.62 -24.71 0.16
N VAL A 746 -0.54 -25.60 -0.83
CA VAL A 746 -0.88 -27.02 -0.69
C VAL A 746 0.38 -27.81 -0.98
N LEU A 747 0.97 -28.39 0.07
CA LEU A 747 2.20 -29.15 -0.02
C LEU A 747 1.89 -30.65 -0.07
N ALA A 748 2.37 -31.34 -1.10
CA ALA A 748 2.18 -32.79 -1.27
C ALA A 748 3.51 -33.53 -1.07
N LEU A 749 3.49 -34.61 -0.29
CA LEU A 749 4.68 -35.43 -0.06
C LEU A 749 5.07 -36.21 -1.33
N ASP A 750 6.24 -35.92 -1.89
CA ASP A 750 6.81 -36.58 -3.07
C ASP A 750 7.97 -37.52 -2.70
N SER A 751 7.70 -38.45 -1.78
CA SER A 751 8.69 -39.45 -1.38
C SER A 751 8.51 -40.76 -2.18
N SER A 752 9.49 -41.08 -3.02
CA SER A 752 9.57 -42.36 -3.75
C SER A 752 9.98 -43.52 -2.82
N GLY A 753 9.12 -43.84 -1.86
CA GLY A 753 9.38 -44.85 -0.82
C GLY A 753 8.32 -45.96 -0.72
N GLY A 754 7.19 -45.83 -1.41
CA GLY A 754 6.09 -46.80 -1.35
C GLY A 754 6.55 -48.22 -1.71
N SER A 755 6.32 -49.16 -0.79
CA SER A 755 6.59 -50.58 -1.00
C SER A 755 5.71 -51.08 -2.14
N GLY A 756 6.32 -51.34 -3.30
CA GLY A 756 5.56 -51.79 -4.47
C GLY A 756 4.68 -53.01 -4.17
N ALA A 757 3.38 -52.94 -4.52
CA ALA A 757 2.53 -54.09 -4.84
C ALA A 757 1.11 -53.80 -5.36
N GLN A 758 0.66 -52.57 -5.63
CA GLN A 758 -0.55 -52.33 -6.43
C GLN A 758 -0.22 -51.46 -7.65
N ALA A 759 -0.36 -52.01 -8.85
CA ALA A 759 -0.04 -51.33 -10.10
C ALA A 759 -1.09 -50.27 -10.53
N GLU A 760 -2.07 -49.98 -9.67
CA GLU A 760 -3.26 -49.16 -9.98
C GLU A 760 -3.36 -47.86 -9.17
N LEU A 761 -2.56 -47.67 -8.10
CA LEU A 761 -2.54 -46.43 -7.31
C LEU A 761 -1.31 -45.55 -7.61
N PRO A 762 -1.41 -44.22 -7.46
CA PRO A 762 -0.27 -43.31 -7.60
C PRO A 762 0.88 -43.63 -6.63
N SER A 763 2.12 -43.37 -7.03
CA SER A 763 3.33 -43.72 -6.26
C SER A 763 3.70 -42.75 -5.13
N SER A 764 3.12 -41.54 -5.13
CA SER A 764 3.32 -40.52 -4.10
C SER A 764 2.07 -39.64 -3.97
N SER A 765 2.05 -38.74 -2.98
CA SER A 765 0.98 -37.74 -2.85
C SER A 765 0.98 -36.78 -4.04
N PHE A 766 2.17 -36.39 -4.51
CA PHE A 766 2.27 -35.49 -5.66
C PHE A 766 1.83 -36.17 -6.98
N ASP A 767 2.11 -37.47 -7.15
CA ASP A 767 1.64 -38.23 -8.32
C ASP A 767 0.13 -38.44 -8.35
N ALA A 768 -0.56 -38.31 -7.20
CA ALA A 768 -2.01 -38.38 -7.12
C ALA A 768 -2.70 -37.08 -7.55
N ILE A 769 -1.96 -35.98 -7.74
CA ILE A 769 -2.52 -34.68 -8.15
C ILE A 769 -2.90 -34.69 -9.63
N THR A 770 -4.17 -34.43 -9.92
CA THR A 770 -4.68 -34.32 -11.31
C THR A 770 -4.58 -32.90 -11.86
N GLY A 771 -4.61 -31.89 -10.99
CA GLY A 771 -4.56 -30.47 -11.36
C GLY A 771 -4.64 -29.57 -10.14
N ALA A 772 -4.40 -28.28 -10.34
CA ALA A 772 -4.54 -27.26 -9.31
C ALA A 772 -4.92 -25.91 -9.92
N ASP A 773 -5.56 -25.07 -9.11
CA ASP A 773 -5.89 -23.68 -9.43
C ASP A 773 -5.74 -22.81 -8.18
N VAL A 774 -5.42 -21.53 -8.37
CA VAL A 774 -5.66 -20.50 -7.35
C VAL A 774 -6.82 -19.66 -7.85
N TRP A 775 -7.93 -19.69 -7.13
CA TRP A 775 -9.11 -18.96 -7.56
C TRP A 775 -9.02 -17.52 -7.06
N ASN A 776 -8.47 -16.64 -7.90
CA ASN A 776 -8.26 -15.24 -7.55
C ASN A 776 -9.58 -14.46 -7.43
N ILE A 777 -10.18 -14.46 -6.25
CA ILE A 777 -11.43 -13.76 -5.92
C ILE A 777 -11.29 -12.75 -4.79
N ASN A 778 -10.14 -12.68 -4.13
CA ASN A 778 -9.91 -11.99 -2.87
C ASN A 778 -8.72 -11.03 -2.97
N SER A 779 -7.49 -11.56 -3.08
CA SER A 779 -6.27 -10.74 -2.98
C SER A 779 -6.16 -9.72 -4.12
N VAL A 780 -6.73 -10.06 -5.28
CA VAL A 780 -6.74 -9.21 -6.48
C VAL A 780 -7.83 -8.14 -6.49
N GLU A 781 -8.82 -8.22 -5.58
CA GLU A 781 -9.94 -7.29 -5.52
C GLU A 781 -9.64 -6.09 -4.62
N ALA A 782 -10.22 -4.94 -4.95
CA ALA A 782 -10.07 -3.73 -4.14
C ALA A 782 -10.64 -3.91 -2.72
N LEU A 783 -9.91 -3.40 -1.72
CA LEU A 783 -10.29 -3.47 -0.30
C LEU A 783 -11.69 -2.89 -0.02
N ALA A 784 -12.13 -1.90 -0.79
CA ALA A 784 -13.45 -1.27 -0.65
C ALA A 784 -14.62 -2.24 -0.84
N LEU A 785 -14.42 -3.38 -1.53
CA LEU A 785 -15.44 -4.41 -1.76
C LEU A 785 -15.65 -5.33 -0.54
N GLU A 786 -14.73 -5.32 0.41
CA GLU A 786 -14.73 -6.16 1.61
C GLU A 786 -15.86 -5.73 2.57
N TYR A 787 -16.47 -6.68 3.28
CA TYR A 787 -17.52 -6.36 4.25
C TYR A 787 -17.05 -5.36 5.32
N SER A 788 -15.75 -5.40 5.64
CA SER A 788 -15.10 -4.59 6.67
C SER A 788 -14.95 -3.11 6.28
N ARG A 789 -15.26 -2.75 5.02
CA ARG A 789 -15.28 -1.36 4.51
C ARG A 789 -16.68 -0.89 4.15
N PHE A 790 -17.70 -1.66 4.51
CA PHE A 790 -19.09 -1.31 4.23
C PHE A 790 -19.41 0.11 4.69
N ASN A 791 -19.91 0.94 3.77
CA ASN A 791 -20.33 2.32 4.01
C ASN A 791 -19.22 3.25 4.57
N TYR A 792 -17.94 2.97 4.28
CA TYR A 792 -16.84 3.88 4.63
C TYR A 792 -16.82 5.12 3.74
N ASN A 793 -17.33 4.99 2.52
CA ASN A 793 -17.45 6.04 1.53
C ASN A 793 -18.91 6.23 1.08
N ALA A 794 -19.20 7.29 0.31
CA ALA A 794 -20.51 7.53 -0.29
C ALA A 794 -20.95 6.46 -1.30
N GLY A 795 -20.01 5.81 -1.98
CA GLY A 795 -20.30 4.66 -2.84
C GLY A 795 -20.66 3.41 -2.02
N ASP A 796 -21.70 2.68 -2.44
CA ASP A 796 -22.01 1.36 -1.91
C ASP A 796 -21.33 0.29 -2.75
N PHE A 797 -20.25 -0.26 -2.22
CA PHE A 797 -19.39 -1.21 -2.91
C PHE A 797 -19.56 -2.64 -2.41
N TYR A 798 -20.37 -2.88 -1.38
CA TYR A 798 -20.64 -4.24 -0.93
C TYR A 798 -21.64 -4.94 -1.87
N ALA A 799 -21.24 -6.12 -2.35
CA ALA A 799 -22.13 -7.06 -3.03
C ALA A 799 -22.23 -8.37 -2.23
N PRO A 800 -23.41 -9.02 -2.16
CA PRO A 800 -23.59 -10.31 -1.49
C PRO A 800 -23.13 -11.47 -2.39
N ASP A 801 -21.86 -11.44 -2.80
CA ASP A 801 -21.20 -12.40 -3.70
C ASP A 801 -19.86 -12.88 -3.13
N GLN A 802 -19.14 -13.74 -3.86
CA GLN A 802 -17.88 -14.34 -3.40
C GLN A 802 -16.65 -13.41 -3.42
N PHE A 803 -16.71 -12.28 -4.15
CA PHE A 803 -15.52 -11.46 -4.39
C PHE A 803 -15.14 -10.66 -3.14
N ARG A 804 -13.86 -10.61 -2.80
CA ARG A 804 -13.34 -9.98 -1.58
C ARG A 804 -14.05 -10.50 -0.31
N ALA A 805 -14.25 -11.82 -0.26
CA ALA A 805 -14.67 -12.52 0.96
C ALA A 805 -13.53 -12.58 1.99
N SER A 806 -12.28 -12.54 1.51
CA SER A 806 -11.06 -12.52 2.28
C SER A 806 -10.01 -11.62 1.62
N ASP A 807 -8.83 -11.50 2.23
CA ASP A 807 -7.61 -10.95 1.66
C ASP A 807 -6.69 -12.02 1.05
N HIS A 808 -6.99 -13.31 1.24
CA HIS A 808 -6.28 -14.45 0.67
C HIS A 808 -7.12 -15.21 -0.36
N ASP A 809 -6.51 -15.65 -1.46
CA ASP A 809 -7.19 -16.47 -2.47
C ASP A 809 -7.12 -17.98 -2.14
N PRO A 810 -8.22 -18.73 -2.34
CA PRO A 810 -8.20 -20.16 -2.11
C PRO A 810 -7.39 -20.92 -3.15
N VAL A 811 -6.61 -21.91 -2.67
CA VAL A 811 -5.88 -22.87 -3.50
C VAL A 811 -6.69 -24.15 -3.60
N VAL A 812 -6.94 -24.65 -4.81
CA VAL A 812 -7.73 -25.85 -5.09
C VAL A 812 -6.88 -26.91 -5.77
N VAL A 813 -7.01 -28.16 -5.36
CA VAL A 813 -6.22 -29.29 -5.85
C VAL A 813 -7.11 -30.51 -6.08
N GLY A 814 -7.01 -31.11 -7.27
CA GLY A 814 -7.71 -32.34 -7.65
C GLY A 814 -6.87 -33.58 -7.33
N LEU A 815 -7.53 -34.66 -6.88
CA LEU A 815 -6.90 -35.90 -6.46
C LEU A 815 -7.51 -37.12 -7.14
N PHE A 816 -6.62 -38.07 -7.47
CA PHE A 816 -6.90 -39.39 -8.03
C PHE A 816 -7.68 -39.35 -9.34
N GLU A 817 -7.06 -39.80 -10.44
CA GLU A 817 -7.79 -39.93 -11.71
C GLU A 817 -9.02 -40.84 -11.55
N PRO A 818 -10.19 -40.46 -12.12
CA PRO A 818 -11.37 -41.30 -12.08
C PRO A 818 -11.13 -42.62 -12.83
N GLU A 819 -11.68 -43.72 -12.34
CA GLU A 819 -11.54 -45.03 -12.98
C GLU A 819 -12.32 -45.08 -14.31
N ASP A 820 -11.63 -45.37 -15.42
CA ASP A 820 -12.26 -45.57 -16.73
C ASP A 820 -13.18 -46.80 -16.70
N THR A 821 -14.49 -46.59 -16.70
CA THR A 821 -15.50 -47.68 -16.73
C THR A 821 -15.74 -48.26 -18.13
N ASP A 822 -14.96 -47.88 -19.16
CA ASP A 822 -15.17 -48.30 -20.55
C ASP A 822 -14.49 -49.66 -20.85
N GLY A 823 -14.83 -50.65 -20.03
CA GLY A 823 -14.43 -52.06 -20.18
C GLY A 823 -15.61 -52.94 -20.56
N THR A 824 -16.41 -52.59 -21.58
CA THR A 824 -17.35 -53.56 -22.13
C THR A 824 -16.58 -54.65 -22.88
N GLU A 825 -16.48 -55.82 -22.26
CA GLU A 825 -16.05 -57.06 -22.92
C GLU A 825 -16.94 -57.34 -24.15
N GLU A 826 -16.46 -56.96 -25.33
CA GLU A 826 -16.94 -57.52 -26.59
C GLU A 826 -16.54 -59.00 -26.62
N ALA A 827 -17.48 -59.84 -26.19
CA ALA A 827 -17.44 -61.28 -26.31
C ALA A 827 -17.05 -61.67 -27.75
N GLY A 828 -15.86 -62.26 -27.88
CA GLY A 828 -15.28 -62.67 -29.16
C GLY A 828 -16.27 -63.44 -30.04
N VAL A 829 -16.63 -62.83 -31.17
CA VAL A 829 -17.19 -63.53 -32.32
C VAL A 829 -16.05 -63.83 -33.28
N ASP A 830 -15.80 -65.14 -33.41
CA ASP A 830 -15.00 -65.84 -34.42
C ASP A 830 -15.11 -65.22 -35.83
N GLY A 831 -13.95 -64.94 -36.44
CA GLY A 831 -13.91 -64.27 -37.74
C GLY A 831 -12.54 -64.12 -38.39
N GLY A 832 -11.81 -65.23 -38.58
CA GLY A 832 -11.06 -65.50 -39.82
C GLY A 832 -9.81 -64.65 -40.16
N GLU A 833 -8.66 -65.33 -40.09
CA GLU A 833 -7.36 -64.96 -40.64
C GLU A 833 -7.38 -64.42 -42.09
N ALA A 834 -6.64 -63.34 -42.34
CA ALA A 834 -5.95 -63.10 -43.61
C ALA A 834 -4.75 -62.16 -43.43
N GLU A 835 -3.57 -62.79 -43.41
CA GLU A 835 -2.21 -62.33 -43.72
C GLU A 835 -2.06 -61.14 -44.71
N ALA A 836 -1.18 -60.19 -44.34
CA ALA A 836 -0.12 -59.57 -45.18
C ALA A 836 0.55 -58.47 -44.33
N ASP A 837 1.73 -58.68 -43.74
CA ASP A 837 3.07 -58.53 -44.34
C ASP A 837 3.31 -57.16 -45.00
N GLY A 838 4.29 -56.42 -44.51
CA GLY A 838 4.66 -55.12 -45.08
C GLY A 838 5.41 -54.18 -44.14
N THR A 839 6.62 -54.56 -43.78
CA THR A 839 7.66 -53.77 -43.12
C THR A 839 8.15 -52.55 -43.91
N GLU A 840 8.75 -51.62 -43.17
CA GLU A 840 9.74 -50.60 -43.58
C GLU A 840 9.22 -49.36 -44.32
N ALA A 841 9.82 -48.19 -44.24
CA ALA A 841 10.71 -47.49 -43.31
C ALA A 841 10.96 -46.13 -44.01
N ASP A 842 11.44 -45.17 -43.22
CA ASP A 842 12.29 -44.06 -43.67
C ASP A 842 11.66 -42.87 -44.43
N ALA A 843 11.52 -41.80 -43.62
CA ALA A 843 12.47 -40.68 -43.60
C ALA A 843 12.27 -39.49 -44.56
N GLU A 844 12.24 -38.34 -43.88
CA GLU A 844 13.00 -37.12 -44.17
C GLU A 844 12.48 -36.13 -45.22
N ALA A 845 12.04 -35.00 -44.64
CA ALA A 845 12.52 -33.65 -44.91
C ALA A 845 11.97 -32.86 -46.10
N GLY A 846 11.59 -31.62 -45.81
CA GLY A 846 11.79 -30.53 -46.75
C GLY A 846 10.74 -29.43 -46.71
N ALA A 847 11.04 -28.41 -45.89
CA ALA A 847 10.45 -27.08 -45.83
C ALA A 847 9.98 -26.46 -47.17
N GLY A 848 8.98 -25.58 -47.07
CA GLY A 848 8.68 -24.59 -48.11
C GLY A 848 7.39 -23.82 -47.86
N ALA A 849 7.51 -22.63 -47.26
CA ALA A 849 6.44 -21.66 -47.13
C ALA A 849 5.91 -21.16 -48.49
N ASN A 850 4.59 -20.95 -48.61
CA ASN A 850 4.06 -19.87 -49.45
C ASN A 850 2.57 -19.54 -49.16
N SER A 851 2.35 -18.28 -48.77
CA SER A 851 1.31 -17.33 -49.18
C SER A 851 -0.01 -17.78 -49.86
N ASP A 852 -1.11 -17.33 -49.22
CA ASP A 852 -2.14 -16.43 -49.79
C ASP A 852 -3.35 -16.99 -50.58
N ALA A 853 -4.46 -16.25 -50.38
CA ALA A 853 -5.70 -16.12 -51.17
C ALA A 853 -6.88 -17.10 -50.99
N SER A 854 -7.78 -16.68 -50.09
CA SER A 854 -9.24 -16.48 -50.23
C SER A 854 -10.02 -16.95 -51.48
N VAL A 855 -11.22 -17.50 -51.21
CA VAL A 855 -12.51 -17.23 -51.90
C VAL A 855 -13.62 -17.82 -51.02
N SER A 856 -14.46 -17.06 -50.30
CA SER A 856 -15.61 -16.23 -50.72
C SER A 856 -16.71 -17.01 -51.46
N ALA A 857 -17.88 -17.09 -50.84
CA ALA A 857 -19.17 -17.04 -51.54
C ALA A 857 -20.17 -16.26 -50.68
N ASP A 858 -20.57 -15.13 -51.25
CA ASP A 858 -21.46 -14.08 -50.78
C ASP A 858 -22.84 -14.27 -51.43
N SER A 859 -23.90 -13.83 -50.74
CA SER A 859 -25.06 -13.18 -51.38
C SER A 859 -25.93 -12.48 -50.32
N ASP A 860 -25.49 -11.30 -49.92
CA ASP A 860 -26.12 -9.99 -50.15
C ASP A 860 -27.66 -9.78 -50.20
N SER A 861 -28.01 -8.57 -49.76
CA SER A 861 -29.21 -7.72 -49.94
C SER A 861 -30.40 -7.89 -48.98
N SER A 862 -31.07 -6.85 -48.48
CA SER A 862 -30.81 -5.42 -48.26
C SER A 862 -32.11 -4.82 -47.67
N ASP A 863 -31.98 -3.69 -46.96
CA ASP A 863 -32.93 -2.57 -46.84
C ASP A 863 -33.76 -2.36 -45.56
N THR A 864 -33.24 -1.40 -44.79
CA THR A 864 -33.81 -0.11 -44.34
C THR A 864 -35.13 0.03 -43.55
N ALA A 865 -35.00 0.89 -42.51
CA ALA A 865 -35.91 1.95 -42.06
C ALA A 865 -36.87 1.71 -40.86
N ASP A 866 -36.49 2.35 -39.74
CA ASP A 866 -37.16 3.49 -39.11
C ASP A 866 -38.41 3.33 -38.20
N SER A 867 -38.25 3.92 -37.00
CA SER A 867 -39.24 4.58 -36.13
C SER A 867 -40.29 3.78 -35.31
N SER A 868 -40.07 3.85 -33.99
CA SER A 868 -41.00 4.38 -32.97
C SER A 868 -42.35 3.69 -32.63
N SER A 869 -42.51 3.53 -31.31
CA SER A 869 -43.67 3.92 -30.48
C SER A 869 -44.63 2.85 -29.93
N ASN A 870 -44.83 3.01 -28.61
CA ASN A 870 -46.03 2.79 -27.78
C ASN A 870 -46.34 1.41 -27.16
N ALA A 871 -46.05 1.36 -25.85
CA ALA A 871 -47.01 1.49 -24.75
C ALA A 871 -47.97 0.33 -24.38
N ASP A 872 -47.97 0.10 -23.06
CA ASP A 872 -49.05 -0.39 -22.18
C ASP A 872 -49.60 -1.81 -22.36
N ALA A 873 -49.48 -2.62 -21.29
CA ALA A 873 -50.62 -2.93 -20.40
C ALA A 873 -50.36 -4.11 -19.42
N VAL A 874 -50.30 -3.78 -18.12
CA VAL A 874 -51.01 -4.39 -16.96
C VAL A 874 -51.28 -5.91 -16.84
N ASN A 875 -50.82 -6.51 -15.72
CA ASN A 875 -51.60 -7.08 -14.58
C ASN A 875 -50.59 -7.78 -13.62
N ALA A 876 -50.43 -7.51 -12.32
CA ALA A 876 -51.33 -7.39 -11.16
C ALA A 876 -52.05 -8.69 -10.75
N ASP A 877 -51.52 -9.36 -9.72
CA ASP A 877 -52.17 -9.90 -8.50
C ASP A 877 -51.20 -10.89 -7.82
N ALA A 878 -51.14 -11.17 -6.51
CA ALA A 878 -51.46 -10.52 -5.23
C ALA A 878 -51.54 -11.66 -4.18
N ALA A 879 -50.77 -11.50 -3.09
CA ALA A 879 -51.05 -11.85 -1.69
C ALA A 879 -51.49 -13.28 -1.25
N SER A 880 -50.81 -13.77 -0.20
CA SER A 880 -51.52 -14.28 0.98
C SER A 880 -50.76 -14.00 2.29
N ASP A 881 -51.50 -13.37 3.19
CA ASP A 881 -51.30 -13.07 4.62
C ASP A 881 -50.99 -14.29 5.52
N SER A 882 -50.25 -14.05 6.61
CA SER A 882 -50.71 -14.42 7.96
C SER A 882 -49.97 -13.66 9.07
N ALA A 883 -50.72 -12.88 9.83
CA ALA A 883 -50.32 -12.17 11.04
C ALA A 883 -50.31 -13.07 12.29
N SER A 884 -49.51 -12.69 13.30
CA SER A 884 -49.94 -12.79 14.70
C SER A 884 -49.27 -11.71 15.55
N SER A 885 -50.12 -10.96 16.25
CA SER A 885 -49.83 -9.91 17.22
C SER A 885 -49.61 -10.48 18.63
N ASP A 886 -48.77 -9.85 19.44
CA ASP A 886 -49.22 -9.34 20.75
C ASP A 886 -48.34 -8.20 21.29
N SER A 887 -48.89 -7.53 22.29
CA SER A 887 -48.75 -6.12 22.64
C SER A 887 -48.06 -5.91 23.99
N SER A 888 -47.38 -4.77 24.19
CA SER A 888 -47.62 -3.94 25.39
C SER A 888 -47.05 -2.52 25.26
N SER A 889 -47.84 -1.59 25.80
CA SER A 889 -47.76 -0.14 25.77
C SER A 889 -46.93 0.46 26.90
N GLY A 890 -46.36 1.66 26.71
CA GLY A 890 -45.92 2.51 27.81
C GLY A 890 -45.46 3.90 27.38
N SER A 891 -46.33 4.90 27.52
CA SER A 891 -46.19 6.27 27.03
C SER A 891 -45.34 7.19 27.93
N ASN A 892 -44.59 8.11 27.28
CA ASN A 892 -44.60 9.57 27.46
C ASN A 892 -44.27 10.20 28.84
N SER A 893 -43.20 11.01 28.93
CA SER A 893 -43.29 12.43 29.35
C SER A 893 -41.94 13.16 29.35
N SER A 894 -41.94 14.35 28.75
CA SER A 894 -40.92 15.42 28.83
C SER A 894 -40.80 16.07 30.23
N SER A 895 -39.61 16.59 30.58
CA SER A 895 -39.45 17.98 31.09
C SER A 895 -37.99 18.35 31.41
N THR A 896 -37.47 19.32 30.63
CA THR A 896 -36.74 20.55 31.02
C THR A 896 -35.60 20.57 32.06
N ALA A 897 -34.44 21.00 31.55
CA ALA A 897 -33.61 22.16 31.95
C ALA A 897 -33.02 22.27 33.39
N GLY A 898 -31.69 22.50 33.44
CA GLY A 898 -31.02 23.11 34.59
C GLY A 898 -29.50 23.01 34.49
N ALA A 899 -28.85 24.14 34.23
CA ALA A 899 -27.41 24.31 34.09
C ALA A 899 -26.65 24.33 35.44
N ASP A 900 -25.35 24.11 35.33
CA ASP A 900 -24.25 24.91 35.89
C ASP A 900 -23.33 24.28 36.95
N ALA A 901 -22.03 24.49 36.67
CA ALA A 901 -20.84 24.60 37.51
C ALA A 901 -20.46 23.51 38.54
N GLY A 902 -19.34 22.84 38.22
CA GLY A 902 -18.07 23.12 38.90
C GLY A 902 -17.64 22.16 40.01
N GLY A 903 -16.35 21.78 39.97
CA GLY A 903 -15.61 21.39 41.17
C GLY A 903 -14.72 20.16 41.03
N SER A 904 -13.50 20.42 40.57
CA SER A 904 -12.33 19.54 40.65
C SER A 904 -12.00 19.09 42.08
N SER A 905 -11.45 17.88 42.24
CA SER A 905 -10.43 17.61 43.26
C SER A 905 -9.59 16.38 42.92
N ASP A 906 -8.30 16.63 42.75
CA ASP A 906 -7.15 15.72 42.75
C ASP A 906 -7.16 14.66 43.86
N SER A 907 -6.53 13.52 43.57
CA SER A 907 -5.42 13.03 44.42
C SER A 907 -4.58 11.99 43.69
N ALA A 908 -3.30 12.32 43.58
CA ALA A 908 -2.22 11.54 43.01
C ALA A 908 -1.66 10.44 43.96
N ALA A 909 -0.90 9.55 43.32
CA ALA A 909 0.27 8.82 43.80
C ALA A 909 0.09 7.47 44.53
N GLY A 910 0.73 6.45 43.95
CA GLY A 910 1.12 5.20 44.60
C GLY A 910 1.96 4.33 43.67
N SER A 911 3.29 4.49 43.72
CA SER A 911 4.23 3.59 43.05
C SER A 911 4.31 2.24 43.77
N GLY A 912 4.56 1.16 43.02
CA GLY A 912 4.92 -0.15 43.54
C GLY A 912 5.06 -1.13 42.38
N GLY A 913 6.29 -1.57 42.09
CA GLY A 913 6.56 -2.58 41.06
C GLY A 913 6.35 -4.00 41.56
N SER A 914 6.19 -4.92 40.61
CA SER A 914 6.84 -6.24 40.52
C SER A 914 6.06 -7.14 39.56
N GLU A 915 6.84 -7.77 38.68
CA GLU A 915 6.71 -9.17 38.22
C GLU A 915 5.60 -9.52 37.20
N ASP A 916 6.11 -9.90 36.02
CA ASP A 916 5.73 -11.05 35.20
C ASP A 916 4.24 -11.30 34.97
N ASP A 917 3.75 -10.85 33.81
CA ASP A 917 2.66 -11.54 33.11
C ASP A 917 2.99 -11.56 31.61
N ALA A 918 3.27 -12.76 31.12
CA ALA A 918 3.32 -13.08 29.70
C ALA A 918 1.86 -13.30 29.27
N GLY A 919 1.35 -12.46 28.39
CA GLY A 919 -0.04 -12.53 27.95
C GLY A 919 -0.24 -11.90 26.57
N SER A 920 -0.55 -12.75 25.60
CA SER A 920 -1.31 -12.51 24.37
C SER A 920 -0.97 -11.26 23.53
N ASP A 921 0.03 -11.40 22.64
CA ASP A 921 0.18 -10.52 21.47
C ASP A 921 -0.26 -11.28 20.19
N SER A 922 -1.57 -11.29 19.95
CA SER A 922 -2.17 -11.72 18.68
C SER A 922 -3.14 -10.64 18.16
N ASN A 923 -2.58 -9.48 17.79
CA ASN A 923 -3.27 -8.48 16.98
C ASN A 923 -3.07 -8.78 15.48
N ALA A 924 -3.58 -9.93 15.02
CA ALA A 924 -3.77 -10.22 13.60
C ALA A 924 -5.19 -9.77 13.24
N GLY A 925 -5.34 -8.47 13.01
CA GLY A 925 -6.64 -7.82 12.85
C GLY A 925 -6.47 -6.37 12.45
N GLY A 926 -5.85 -6.14 11.29
CA GLY A 926 -5.88 -4.86 10.59
C GLY A 926 -5.35 -3.65 11.36
N ASP A 927 -4.09 -3.68 11.80
CA ASP A 927 -3.36 -2.41 11.94
C ASP A 927 -3.13 -1.88 10.52
N LEU A 928 -3.90 -0.86 10.14
CA LEU A 928 -3.73 -0.14 8.88
C LEU A 928 -2.29 0.40 8.85
N PRO A 929 -1.40 -0.08 7.96
CA PRO A 929 -0.11 0.53 7.82
C PRO A 929 -0.35 1.96 7.31
N ARG A 930 0.08 2.93 8.11
CA ARG A 930 0.27 4.30 7.66
C ARG A 930 1.12 4.25 6.39
N THR A 931 0.74 5.02 5.37
CA THR A 931 1.71 5.54 4.40
C THR A 931 2.76 6.30 5.20
N GLY A 932 3.84 5.59 5.48
CA GLY A 932 4.94 5.98 6.33
C GLY A 932 6.04 5.02 5.98
N VAL A 933 6.72 5.35 4.89
CA VAL A 933 7.92 4.73 4.37
C VAL A 933 8.82 4.34 5.54
N ASP A 934 9.25 3.08 5.61
CA ASP A 934 10.37 2.71 6.49
C ASP A 934 11.66 3.19 5.79
N PRO A 935 12.34 4.24 6.29
CA PRO A 935 13.50 4.82 5.62
C PRO A 935 14.74 3.90 5.70
N THR A 936 14.70 2.86 6.54
CA THR A 936 15.90 2.08 6.88
C THR A 936 16.21 1.00 5.84
N LEU A 937 15.21 0.51 5.10
CA LEU A 937 15.41 -0.51 4.08
C LEU A 937 15.95 0.08 2.76
N MET A 938 15.50 1.28 2.36
CA MET A 938 15.84 1.90 1.06
C MET A 938 17.23 2.56 1.02
N MET A 939 17.72 3.14 2.14
CA MET A 939 19.09 3.70 2.16
C MET A 939 20.17 2.62 1.91
N SER A 940 19.89 1.36 2.22
CA SER A 940 20.86 0.27 2.05
C SER A 940 20.98 -0.19 0.58
N ILE A 941 19.90 -0.14 -0.20
CA ILE A 941 19.86 -0.53 -1.61
C ILE A 941 20.44 0.57 -2.51
N ALA A 942 20.09 1.85 -2.26
CA ALA A 942 20.67 2.99 -2.98
C ALA A 942 22.19 3.11 -2.74
N ALA A 943 22.66 2.85 -1.51
CA ALA A 943 24.09 2.81 -1.20
C ALA A 943 24.80 1.60 -1.87
N GLY A 944 24.12 0.47 -2.03
CA GLY A 944 24.63 -0.73 -2.72
C GLY A 944 24.86 -0.52 -4.22
N LEU A 945 23.91 0.12 -4.90
CA LEU A 945 23.98 0.39 -6.34
C LEU A 945 25.07 1.42 -6.71
N LEU A 946 25.29 2.43 -5.87
CA LEU A 946 26.40 3.39 -6.02
C LEU A 946 27.79 2.73 -5.94
N VAL A 947 27.94 1.70 -5.10
CA VAL A 947 29.23 0.98 -4.93
C VAL A 947 29.53 0.05 -6.11
N ILE A 948 28.50 -0.52 -6.74
CA ILE A 948 28.66 -1.38 -7.93
C ILE A 948 28.96 -0.54 -9.18
N GLY A 949 28.28 0.60 -9.36
CA GLY A 949 28.55 1.55 -10.45
C GLY A 949 29.97 2.14 -10.40
N ALA A 950 30.45 2.53 -9.21
CA ALA A 950 31.80 3.05 -9.02
C ALA A 950 32.89 1.99 -9.30
N SER A 951 32.61 0.72 -9.00
CA SER A 951 33.54 -0.40 -9.21
C SER A 951 33.74 -0.73 -10.70
N ILE A 952 32.71 -0.58 -11.53
CA ILE A 952 32.78 -0.80 -12.98
C ILE A 952 33.57 0.32 -13.67
N VAL A 953 33.42 1.58 -13.22
CA VAL A 953 34.19 2.72 -13.77
C VAL A 953 35.69 2.63 -13.45
N VAL A 954 36.06 2.10 -12.27
CA VAL A 954 37.47 1.88 -11.88
C VAL A 954 38.13 0.73 -12.66
N ILE A 955 37.37 -0.33 -12.98
CA ILE A 955 37.87 -1.47 -13.77
C ILE A 955 38.06 -1.10 -15.26
N VAL A 956 37.18 -0.26 -15.82
CA VAL A 956 37.32 0.24 -17.20
C VAL A 956 38.47 1.26 -17.32
N ARG A 957 38.73 2.10 -16.31
CA ARG A 957 39.90 3.00 -16.29
C ARG A 957 41.23 2.27 -16.13
N ARG A 958 41.29 1.15 -15.39
CA ARG A 958 42.53 0.36 -15.25
C ARG A 958 42.87 -0.48 -16.50
N ARG A 959 41.88 -0.90 -17.29
CA ARG A 959 42.14 -1.63 -18.55
C ARG A 959 42.60 -0.73 -19.72
N LYS A 960 42.32 0.57 -19.71
CA LYS A 960 42.80 1.53 -20.74
C LYS A 960 44.24 2.04 -20.54
N LEU A 961 44.88 1.80 -19.39
CA LEU A 961 46.24 2.28 -19.09
C LEU A 961 47.34 1.19 -19.13
N GLY A 962 47.00 -0.07 -19.38
CA GLY A 962 47.95 -1.21 -19.39
C GLY A 962 48.51 -1.63 -20.76
N GLY A 963 48.16 -0.93 -21.85
CA GLY A 963 48.46 -1.35 -23.22
C GLY A 963 49.53 -0.50 -23.94
N ARG A 964 50.71 -0.29 -23.35
CA ARG A 964 51.93 0.17 -24.04
C ARG A 964 53.20 -0.25 -23.29
N SER A 965 53.61 -1.51 -23.47
CA SER A 965 55.01 -1.94 -23.68
C SER A 965 55.04 -3.39 -24.15
#